data_AF-A0A1Q3HGP9-F1
#
_entry.id   AF-A0A1Q3HGP9-F1
#
_cell.length_a   1.000
_cell.length_b   1.000
_cell.length_c   1.000
_cell.angle_alpha   90.00
_cell.angle_beta   90.00
_cell.angle_gamma   90.00
#
_symmetry.space_group_name_H-M   'P 1'
#
loop_
_entity.id
_entity.type
_entity.pdbx_description
1 polymer ?
#
loop_
_entity_poly.entity_id
_entity_poly.type
_entity_poly.pdbx_seq_one_letter_code
_entity_poly.pdbx_strand_id
1 'polypeptide(L)'
;MKKQWLVLAATAASLSGCYEVTSTGTQALGSFSVVVQSISAVGSGGGLQPLEVVPSCLKAHNVIRTEDVPARVRGTQDCRFVIPNGQVELLLDIIALDKTGKPLDFTGPVTFKVVPGDLAEDYSYAWTTINRGRGIGKVRAQNVYGEVRVWAMDEPMELRYTDGGIRFYTDGGLEDPKQFPREPDAGRSFTAGSSETVYFQEPTLQAIQSPQGYDNRSSPFVGQFVTIGRAPESGSVQYQNCPDRDLDGDGLPDPEAPKPVTLLVTGTDPSGFFVTDITSCPVKEDVSSAAQVRVPEPSGSLPGSFNSIFVYNYSFPEGLDPGDLLWTLSGSLQEFTSTTQLTFPSWTVRERVRELPPEQWTKYLALVPPVELSLRHCGLDNTLAPFVTDSTCGQNRRNMKLESLESGLVKLRRVRFPQVFKNCDFNGDGQVPMFCETTVDSVWTWAGCAFPAPAVDPDAEERQCSIDCTTSGGAYQNLRCSEKSQFSSFGQFVVELAGPGPREAGLDDTLANRQQNVTLSDTSSKRLSSGYEPGVGVSLWCDVDTHVKLGDGTVTATKADQLLPARTRMDVVMENGKSLVAFLAAQPVSTPEPRCSVARNTHTRVLLMTKDAVPDLNVDCDEAAVDPEAARQCRYLHGASFDVVGHLRQVQAARPRWMVLPRDQDDFCCYPGPGLECPKPIKPCQ
;
A
#
# COMPACT_ATOMS: atom_id res chain seq x y z
N MET A 1 21.79 75.64 -54.23
CA MET A 1 21.43 74.45 -55.06
C MET A 1 22.28 73.23 -54.68
N LYS A 2 22.17 72.71 -53.45
CA LYS A 2 22.97 71.58 -52.94
C LYS A 2 22.19 70.72 -51.90
N LYS A 3 20.87 70.58 -52.05
CA LYS A 3 20.01 69.85 -51.10
C LYS A 3 19.00 68.87 -51.73
N GLN A 4 19.05 68.62 -53.03
CA GLN A 4 18.08 67.72 -53.70
C GLN A 4 18.68 66.41 -54.25
N TRP A 5 19.99 66.17 -54.13
CA TRP A 5 20.63 64.95 -54.64
C TRP A 5 20.88 63.86 -53.59
N LEU A 6 20.61 64.12 -52.30
CA LEU A 6 20.83 63.16 -51.21
C LEU A 6 19.58 62.39 -50.78
N VAL A 7 18.39 62.76 -51.28
CA VAL A 7 17.12 62.08 -50.91
C VAL A 7 16.78 60.91 -51.86
N LEU A 8 17.35 60.90 -53.07
CA LEU A 8 17.08 59.85 -54.08
C LEU A 8 17.97 58.59 -53.95
N ALA A 9 19.08 58.66 -53.21
CA ALA A 9 19.92 57.48 -52.95
C ALA A 9 19.48 56.68 -51.70
N ALA A 10 18.77 57.31 -50.76
CA ALA A 10 18.31 56.65 -49.53
C ALA A 10 16.98 55.89 -49.69
N THR A 11 16.19 56.18 -50.73
CA THR A 11 14.91 55.50 -51.02
C THR A 11 15.07 54.26 -51.92
N ALA A 12 16.24 54.07 -52.55
CA ALA A 12 16.53 52.88 -53.37
C ALA A 12 17.17 51.71 -52.59
N ALA A 13 17.62 51.93 -51.34
CA ALA A 13 18.21 50.89 -50.49
C ALA A 13 17.25 50.33 -49.42
N SER A 14 16.00 50.82 -49.35
CA SER A 14 14.95 50.34 -48.43
C SER A 14 13.94 49.39 -49.10
N LEU A 15 14.24 48.93 -50.32
CA LEU A 15 13.49 47.89 -51.04
C LEU A 15 14.29 46.58 -51.13
N SER A 16 15.15 46.31 -50.15
CA SER A 16 15.49 44.93 -49.83
C SER A 16 14.24 44.33 -49.18
N GLY A 17 13.33 43.83 -50.01
CA GLY A 17 12.15 43.11 -49.56
C GLY A 17 12.55 42.10 -48.49
N CYS A 18 11.84 42.13 -47.38
CA CYS A 18 11.61 40.91 -46.63
C CYS A 18 10.92 39.97 -47.61
N TYR A 19 11.69 39.17 -48.34
CA TYR A 19 11.15 37.96 -48.92
C TYR A 19 10.69 37.14 -47.72
N GLU A 20 9.37 37.08 -47.50
CA GLU A 20 8.78 35.89 -46.92
C GLU A 20 9.23 34.77 -47.85
N VAL A 21 10.27 34.05 -47.43
CA VAL A 21 10.55 32.74 -48.00
C VAL A 21 9.31 31.94 -47.65
N THR A 22 8.43 31.74 -48.63
CA THR A 22 7.34 30.77 -48.56
C THR A 22 7.95 29.48 -48.03
N SER A 23 7.58 29.08 -46.82
CA SER A 23 8.10 27.84 -46.24
C SER A 23 7.88 26.73 -47.27
N THR A 24 8.89 25.91 -47.50
CA THR A 24 8.70 24.68 -48.28
C THR A 24 7.60 23.91 -47.57
N GLY A 25 6.42 23.83 -48.21
CA GLY A 25 5.19 23.41 -47.56
C GLY A 25 5.29 22.03 -46.92
N THR A 26 4.36 21.73 -46.03
CA THR A 26 4.20 20.46 -45.30
C THR A 26 4.32 19.20 -46.16
N GLN A 27 4.10 19.29 -47.47
CA GLN A 27 4.26 18.20 -48.44
C GLN A 27 5.70 17.71 -48.66
N ALA A 28 6.72 18.52 -48.34
CA ALA A 28 8.15 18.18 -48.50
C ALA A 28 8.75 17.51 -47.26
N LEU A 29 8.12 17.66 -46.09
CA LEU A 29 8.52 17.05 -44.84
C LEU A 29 8.41 15.52 -44.95
N GLY A 30 9.48 14.82 -44.57
CA GLY A 30 9.59 13.36 -44.65
C GLY A 30 9.76 12.68 -43.30
N SER A 31 10.52 13.28 -42.37
CA SER A 31 10.65 12.81 -40.98
C SER A 31 11.24 13.91 -40.08
N PHE A 32 11.35 13.62 -38.78
CA PHE A 32 12.16 14.40 -37.84
C PHE A 32 13.34 13.57 -37.33
N SER A 33 14.51 14.18 -37.23
CA SER A 33 15.59 13.67 -36.39
C SER A 33 15.42 14.24 -34.99
N VAL A 34 15.27 13.38 -33.99
CA VAL A 34 15.04 13.78 -32.59
C VAL A 34 16.19 13.27 -31.73
N VAL A 35 16.89 14.18 -31.04
CA VAL A 35 18.01 13.84 -30.16
C VAL A 35 17.71 14.34 -28.76
N VAL A 36 17.76 13.45 -27.76
CA VAL A 36 17.64 13.83 -26.35
C VAL A 36 18.98 14.37 -25.88
N GLN A 37 19.05 15.68 -25.59
CA GLN A 37 20.27 16.35 -25.14
C GLN A 37 20.53 16.14 -23.65
N SER A 38 19.47 16.15 -22.84
CA SER A 38 19.55 15.97 -21.39
C SER A 38 18.23 15.48 -20.83
N ILE A 39 18.31 14.80 -19.68
CA ILE A 39 17.17 14.33 -18.90
C ILE A 39 17.41 14.73 -17.44
N SER A 40 16.37 15.23 -16.77
CA SER A 40 16.45 15.67 -15.39
C SER A 40 15.16 15.39 -14.64
N ALA A 41 15.25 15.07 -13.36
CA ALA A 41 14.09 15.01 -12.48
C ALA A 41 13.59 16.44 -12.19
N VAL A 42 12.28 16.61 -12.10
CA VAL A 42 11.65 17.88 -11.71
C VAL A 42 11.38 17.84 -10.21
N GLY A 43 12.11 18.65 -9.43
CA GLY A 43 11.90 18.77 -7.99
C GLY A 43 10.60 19.47 -7.63
N SER A 44 10.19 19.39 -6.37
CA SER A 44 8.93 19.97 -5.85
C SER A 44 8.79 21.49 -6.07
N GLY A 45 9.90 22.22 -6.19
CA GLY A 45 9.93 23.65 -6.54
C GLY A 45 10.07 23.94 -8.04
N GLY A 46 9.92 22.93 -8.91
CA GLY A 46 10.09 23.05 -10.36
C GLY A 46 11.56 23.09 -10.84
N GLY A 47 12.52 23.04 -9.92
CA GLY A 47 13.95 23.02 -10.24
C GLY A 47 14.39 21.67 -10.81
N LEU A 48 15.31 21.68 -11.77
CA LEU A 48 15.85 20.48 -12.39
C LEU A 48 16.99 19.88 -11.54
N GLN A 49 16.91 18.57 -11.31
CA GLN A 49 17.92 17.80 -10.58
C GLN A 49 18.43 16.63 -11.44
N PRO A 50 19.66 16.14 -11.22
CA PRO A 50 20.13 14.92 -11.87
C PRO A 50 19.14 13.77 -11.62
N LEU A 51 18.75 13.08 -12.69
CA LEU A 51 17.92 11.89 -12.58
C LEU A 51 18.80 10.71 -12.17
N GLU A 52 18.39 9.98 -11.13
CA GLU A 52 19.16 8.87 -10.56
C GLU A 52 19.32 7.69 -11.53
N VAL A 53 20.48 7.03 -11.49
CA VAL A 53 20.74 5.77 -12.22
C VAL A 53 20.69 4.58 -11.29
N VAL A 54 20.44 3.40 -11.86
CA VAL A 54 20.37 2.17 -11.08
C VAL A 54 21.69 1.89 -10.31
N PRO A 55 21.63 1.30 -9.10
CA PRO A 55 22.81 1.02 -8.27
C PRO A 55 23.90 0.21 -8.96
N SER A 56 23.51 -0.74 -9.81
CA SER A 56 24.46 -1.54 -10.59
C SER A 56 25.33 -0.68 -11.52
N CYS A 57 24.81 0.45 -12.01
CA CYS A 57 25.59 1.41 -12.79
C CYS A 57 26.59 2.17 -11.92
N LEU A 58 26.17 2.65 -10.75
CA LEU A 58 27.04 3.32 -9.80
C LEU A 58 28.25 2.44 -9.42
N LYS A 59 27.99 1.15 -9.13
CA LYS A 59 29.03 0.17 -8.82
C LYS A 59 29.93 -0.13 -10.01
N ALA A 60 29.38 -0.32 -11.22
CA ALA A 60 30.16 -0.54 -12.43
C ALA A 60 31.15 0.60 -12.73
N HIS A 61 30.85 1.81 -12.26
CA HIS A 61 31.70 2.99 -12.41
C HIS A 61 32.49 3.37 -11.14
N ASN A 62 32.34 2.62 -10.04
CA ASN A 62 32.99 2.88 -8.75
C ASN A 62 32.72 4.31 -8.22
N VAL A 63 31.46 4.73 -8.25
CA VAL A 63 30.99 6.05 -7.77
C VAL A 63 29.77 5.91 -6.88
N ILE A 64 29.52 6.90 -6.02
CA ILE A 64 28.38 6.92 -5.09
C ILE A 64 27.22 7.75 -5.66
N ARG A 65 27.51 8.82 -6.41
CA ARG A 65 26.51 9.77 -6.88
C ARG A 65 26.33 9.68 -8.39
N THR A 66 25.09 9.89 -8.83
CA THR A 66 24.75 9.84 -10.26
C THR A 66 25.51 10.88 -11.07
N GLU A 67 25.77 12.08 -10.52
CA GLU A 67 26.54 13.11 -11.23
C GLU A 67 27.97 12.68 -11.61
N ASP A 68 28.54 11.69 -10.92
CA ASP A 68 29.91 11.22 -11.13
C ASP A 68 29.97 10.13 -12.23
N VAL A 69 28.84 9.56 -12.65
CA VAL A 69 28.74 8.64 -13.80
C VAL A 69 28.85 9.44 -15.11
N PRO A 70 29.63 9.03 -16.13
CA PRO A 70 29.72 9.78 -17.38
C PRO A 70 28.35 10.01 -18.05
N ALA A 71 27.99 11.25 -18.38
CA ALA A 71 26.66 11.58 -18.91
C ALA A 71 26.24 10.75 -20.14
N ARG A 72 27.20 10.42 -21.02
CA ARG A 72 26.98 9.63 -22.24
C ARG A 72 26.55 8.18 -22.01
N VAL A 73 26.78 7.63 -20.82
CA VAL A 73 26.40 6.25 -20.52
C VAL A 73 25.08 6.19 -19.74
N ARG A 74 24.61 7.30 -19.17
CA ARG A 74 23.35 7.32 -18.42
C ARG A 74 22.17 7.16 -19.38
N GLY A 75 21.18 6.38 -18.98
CA GLY A 75 20.02 6.06 -19.82
C GLY A 75 20.34 5.08 -20.96
N THR A 76 21.44 4.34 -20.87
CA THR A 76 21.76 3.22 -21.78
C THR A 76 21.31 1.89 -21.19
N GLN A 77 21.33 0.82 -21.99
CA GLN A 77 20.90 -0.50 -21.54
C GLN A 77 21.68 -1.00 -20.31
N ASP A 78 22.98 -0.69 -20.23
CA ASP A 78 23.89 -1.07 -19.13
C ASP A 78 23.83 -0.10 -17.94
N CYS A 79 23.37 1.13 -18.15
CA CYS A 79 23.25 2.14 -17.11
C CYS A 79 21.92 2.88 -17.24
N ARG A 80 20.86 2.21 -16.79
CA ARG A 80 19.47 2.68 -16.85
C ARG A 80 19.20 3.76 -15.79
N PHE A 81 18.26 4.65 -16.08
CA PHE A 81 17.69 5.53 -15.05
C PHE A 81 16.76 4.75 -14.12
N VAL A 82 16.69 5.16 -12.85
CA VAL A 82 15.66 4.67 -11.92
C VAL A 82 14.29 5.22 -12.37
N ILE A 83 13.21 4.48 -12.07
CA ILE A 83 11.85 4.99 -12.28
C ILE A 83 11.66 6.23 -11.39
N PRO A 84 11.37 7.42 -11.97
CA PRO A 84 11.29 8.66 -11.20
C PRO A 84 10.02 8.71 -10.34
N ASN A 85 10.18 9.22 -9.11
CA ASN A 85 9.06 9.64 -8.27
C ASN A 85 8.58 11.04 -8.70
N GLY A 86 7.93 11.12 -9.85
CA GLY A 86 7.36 12.36 -10.40
C GLY A 86 7.75 12.64 -11.85
N GLN A 87 7.72 13.92 -12.24
CA GLN A 87 7.99 14.33 -13.62
C GLN A 87 9.50 14.34 -13.92
N VAL A 88 9.83 14.00 -15.16
CA VAL A 88 11.14 14.22 -15.77
C VAL A 88 11.02 15.24 -16.89
N GLU A 89 12.03 16.10 -17.04
CA GLU A 89 12.16 17.01 -18.17
C GLU A 89 13.22 16.48 -19.14
N LEU A 90 12.84 16.35 -20.41
CA LEU A 90 13.70 15.98 -21.52
C LEU A 90 13.90 17.20 -22.42
N LEU A 91 15.17 17.54 -22.68
CA LEU A 91 15.52 18.58 -23.65
C LEU A 91 15.82 17.92 -24.99
N LEU A 92 15.09 18.31 -26.04
CA LEU A 92 15.17 17.73 -27.37
C LEU A 92 15.81 18.69 -28.36
N ASP A 93 16.68 18.18 -29.22
CA ASP A 93 17.11 18.83 -30.47
C ASP A 93 16.39 18.16 -31.64
N ILE A 94 15.66 18.96 -32.42
CA ILE A 94 14.76 18.46 -33.46
C ILE A 94 15.17 19.08 -34.78
N ILE A 95 15.42 18.25 -35.77
CA ILE A 95 15.76 18.66 -37.13
C ILE A 95 14.70 18.09 -38.08
N ALA A 96 14.04 18.97 -38.85
CA ALA A 96 13.12 18.57 -39.90
C ALA A 96 13.90 18.03 -41.11
N LEU A 97 13.49 16.87 -41.61
CA LEU A 97 14.12 16.20 -42.74
C LEU A 97 13.14 16.08 -43.91
N ASP A 98 13.64 16.24 -45.13
CA ASP A 98 12.87 15.97 -46.34
C ASP A 98 12.70 14.46 -46.58
N LYS A 99 11.96 14.09 -47.62
CA LYS A 99 11.74 12.68 -48.02
C LYS A 99 13.01 11.92 -48.41
N THR A 100 14.15 12.59 -48.55
CA THR A 100 15.46 11.99 -48.82
C THR A 100 16.35 11.93 -47.58
N GLY A 101 15.87 12.39 -46.42
CA GLY A 101 16.61 12.41 -45.17
C GLY A 101 17.55 13.61 -45.01
N LYS A 102 17.45 14.63 -45.85
CA LYS A 102 18.28 15.85 -45.75
C LYS A 102 17.56 16.93 -44.95
N PRO A 103 18.29 17.82 -44.24
CA PRO A 103 17.67 18.93 -43.53
C PRO A 103 16.77 19.79 -44.43
N LEU A 104 15.54 20.04 -43.98
CA LEU A 104 14.51 20.80 -44.67
C LEU A 104 14.27 22.14 -43.97
N ASP A 105 14.09 23.23 -44.72
CA ASP A 105 13.68 24.53 -44.18
C ASP A 105 12.18 24.54 -43.82
N PHE A 106 11.85 23.80 -42.76
CA PHE A 106 10.50 23.69 -42.21
C PHE A 106 10.30 24.74 -41.10
N THR A 107 9.17 25.43 -41.12
CA THR A 107 8.77 26.31 -40.01
C THR A 107 7.33 25.99 -39.63
N GLY A 108 7.13 25.56 -38.38
CA GLY A 108 5.83 25.13 -37.90
C GLY A 108 5.87 24.53 -36.50
N PRO A 109 4.70 24.41 -35.85
CA PRO A 109 4.59 23.73 -34.57
C PRO A 109 4.82 22.23 -34.70
N VAL A 110 5.45 21.63 -33.70
CA VAL A 110 5.70 20.19 -33.59
C VAL A 110 5.27 19.74 -32.21
N THR A 111 4.44 18.71 -32.17
CA THR A 111 3.89 18.12 -30.95
C THR A 111 4.73 16.95 -30.49
N PHE A 112 4.61 16.62 -29.21
CA PHE A 112 5.38 15.57 -28.57
C PHE A 112 4.49 14.41 -28.14
N LYS A 113 5.09 13.22 -28.07
CA LYS A 113 4.52 12.05 -27.40
C LYS A 113 5.64 11.25 -26.76
N VAL A 114 5.42 10.74 -25.56
CA VAL A 114 6.38 9.88 -24.84
C VAL A 114 5.76 8.50 -24.68
N VAL A 115 6.53 7.44 -24.96
CA VAL A 115 6.05 6.06 -24.85
C VAL A 115 7.14 5.17 -24.27
N PRO A 116 6.89 4.41 -23.19
CA PRO A 116 5.78 4.61 -22.25
C PRO A 116 5.95 5.92 -21.45
N GLY A 117 4.84 6.48 -20.98
CA GLY A 117 4.80 7.69 -20.16
C GLY A 117 3.72 8.67 -20.57
N ASP A 118 3.32 9.52 -19.64
CA ASP A 118 2.32 10.56 -19.88
C ASP A 118 2.97 11.92 -19.90
N LEU A 119 2.59 12.76 -20.86
CA LEU A 119 2.96 14.17 -20.83
C LEU A 119 2.34 14.87 -19.63
N ALA A 120 3.08 15.84 -19.08
CA ALA A 120 2.60 16.73 -18.04
C ALA A 120 1.30 17.43 -18.46
N GLU A 121 0.50 17.83 -17.47
CA GLU A 121 -0.79 18.50 -17.72
C GLU A 121 -0.65 19.89 -18.36
N ASP A 122 0.51 20.52 -18.20
CA ASP A 122 0.84 21.80 -18.84
C ASP A 122 1.22 21.57 -20.32
N TYR A 123 0.32 22.01 -21.22
CA TYR A 123 0.49 21.90 -22.67
C TYR A 123 1.73 22.62 -23.21
N SER A 124 2.33 23.56 -22.49
CA SER A 124 3.58 24.20 -22.92
C SER A 124 4.76 23.22 -23.08
N TYR A 125 4.65 22.03 -22.48
CA TYR A 125 5.60 20.93 -22.62
C TYR A 125 5.19 19.87 -23.66
N ALA A 126 4.03 20.03 -24.29
CA ALA A 126 3.49 19.09 -25.27
C ALA A 126 3.82 19.47 -26.72
N TRP A 127 4.44 20.64 -26.95
CA TRP A 127 4.82 21.09 -28.28
C TRP A 127 5.96 22.12 -28.27
N THR A 128 6.54 22.39 -29.43
CA THR A 128 7.47 23.52 -29.69
C THR A 128 7.30 24.03 -31.11
N THR A 129 7.86 25.20 -31.44
CA THR A 129 7.95 25.69 -32.82
C THR A 129 9.33 25.40 -33.39
N ILE A 130 9.38 24.69 -34.51
CA ILE A 130 10.59 24.58 -35.34
C ILE A 130 10.67 25.82 -36.23
N ASN A 131 11.85 26.43 -36.28
CA ASN A 131 12.13 27.57 -37.14
C ASN A 131 13.30 27.24 -38.05
N ARG A 132 13.10 27.39 -39.37
CA ARG A 132 14.11 27.09 -40.39
C ARG A 132 14.74 25.70 -40.28
N GLY A 133 13.90 24.71 -40.04
CA GLY A 133 14.29 23.30 -40.01
C GLY A 133 14.87 22.79 -38.71
N ARG A 134 15.10 23.64 -37.69
CA ARG A 134 15.62 23.20 -36.39
C ARG A 134 14.87 23.85 -35.22
N GLY A 135 14.68 23.10 -34.14
CA GLY A 135 14.04 23.60 -32.92
C GLY A 135 14.51 22.86 -31.68
N ILE A 136 14.33 23.50 -30.52
CA ILE A 136 14.55 22.88 -29.22
C ILE A 136 13.18 22.66 -28.56
N GLY A 137 12.94 21.43 -28.10
CA GLY A 137 11.75 21.04 -27.36
C GLY A 137 12.05 20.83 -25.89
N LYS A 138 11.17 21.28 -25.00
CA LYS A 138 11.17 20.87 -23.59
C LYS A 138 9.97 19.99 -23.36
N VAL A 139 10.20 18.74 -22.98
CA VAL A 139 9.14 17.76 -22.76
C VAL A 139 9.14 17.38 -21.30
N ARG A 140 8.01 17.49 -20.63
CA ARG A 140 7.82 16.95 -19.29
C ARG A 140 6.94 15.72 -19.37
N ALA A 141 7.42 14.63 -18.81
CA ALA A 141 6.72 13.36 -18.77
C ALA A 141 6.76 12.74 -17.37
N GLN A 142 5.76 11.95 -17.04
CA GLN A 142 5.71 11.11 -15.86
C GLN A 142 5.46 9.66 -16.30
N ASN A 143 5.50 8.71 -15.37
CA ASN A 143 5.20 7.29 -15.64
C ASN A 143 6.13 6.68 -16.70
N VAL A 144 7.38 7.15 -16.76
CA VAL A 144 8.42 6.67 -17.67
C VAL A 144 9.14 5.46 -17.07
N TYR A 145 9.24 4.37 -17.83
CA TYR A 145 9.88 3.12 -17.38
C TYR A 145 10.32 2.29 -18.59
N GLY A 146 11.21 1.32 -18.37
CA GLY A 146 11.70 0.43 -19.44
C GLY A 146 12.30 1.20 -20.63
N GLU A 147 11.88 0.86 -21.84
CA GLU A 147 12.39 1.48 -23.07
C GLU A 147 11.54 2.68 -23.49
N VAL A 148 12.04 3.88 -23.21
CA VAL A 148 11.31 5.13 -23.46
C VAL A 148 11.78 5.77 -24.77
N ARG A 149 10.83 6.19 -25.59
CA ARG A 149 11.06 7.00 -26.80
C ARG A 149 10.24 8.27 -26.75
N VAL A 150 10.84 9.38 -27.21
CA VAL A 150 10.14 10.64 -27.42
C VAL A 150 9.93 10.84 -28.92
N TRP A 151 8.68 11.09 -29.29
CA TRP A 151 8.25 11.34 -30.65
C TRP A 151 8.04 12.83 -30.85
N ALA A 152 8.54 13.34 -31.97
CA ALA A 152 8.24 14.67 -32.48
C ALA A 152 7.36 14.51 -33.72
N MET A 153 6.22 15.18 -33.75
CA MET A 153 5.17 14.95 -34.73
C MET A 153 4.64 16.27 -35.28
N ASP A 154 4.42 16.33 -36.59
CA ASP A 154 3.64 17.40 -37.20
C ASP A 154 2.16 16.98 -37.25
N GLU A 155 1.59 16.83 -36.06
CA GLU A 155 0.20 16.44 -35.82
C GLU A 155 -0.45 17.46 -34.88
N PRO A 156 -1.79 17.62 -34.94
CA PRO A 156 -2.51 18.39 -33.93
C PRO A 156 -2.22 17.83 -32.53
N MET A 157 -2.15 18.72 -31.54
CA MET A 157 -1.94 18.30 -30.15
C MET A 157 -3.15 17.50 -29.63
N GLU A 158 -2.89 16.46 -28.87
CA GLU A 158 -3.94 15.71 -28.19
C GLU A 158 -4.53 16.56 -27.06
N LEU A 159 -5.83 16.87 -27.17
CA LEU A 159 -6.56 17.69 -26.22
C LEU A 159 -7.19 16.82 -25.14
N ARG A 160 -6.98 17.19 -23.88
CA ARG A 160 -7.67 16.60 -22.73
C ARG A 160 -8.94 17.38 -22.44
N TYR A 161 -10.04 16.64 -22.32
CA TYR A 161 -11.36 17.19 -22.03
C TYR A 161 -11.74 16.95 -20.56
N THR A 162 -12.43 17.92 -19.97
CA THR A 162 -13.14 17.80 -18.68
C THR A 162 -14.60 18.19 -18.87
N ASP A 163 -15.47 17.88 -17.91
CA ASP A 163 -16.87 18.29 -17.97
C ASP A 163 -16.96 19.82 -18.15
N GLY A 164 -17.37 20.25 -19.35
CA GLY A 164 -17.51 21.66 -19.71
C GLY A 164 -16.47 22.23 -20.69
N GLY A 165 -15.45 21.48 -21.14
CA GLY A 165 -14.51 21.97 -22.16
C GLY A 165 -13.12 21.33 -22.19
N ILE A 166 -12.18 21.98 -22.86
CA ILE A 166 -10.75 21.62 -22.82
C ILE A 166 -10.21 21.96 -21.43
N ARG A 167 -9.47 21.04 -20.83
CA ARG A 167 -8.82 21.27 -19.53
C ARG A 167 -7.64 22.21 -19.72
N PHE A 168 -7.73 23.45 -19.23
CA PHE A 168 -6.59 24.38 -19.18
C PHE A 168 -5.81 24.20 -17.88
N TYR A 169 -4.48 24.28 -17.94
CA TYR A 169 -3.66 24.34 -16.73
C TYR A 169 -3.62 25.78 -16.26
N THR A 170 -4.36 26.13 -15.21
CA THR A 170 -4.33 27.46 -14.61
C THR A 170 -3.94 27.37 -13.15
N ASP A 171 -2.77 27.92 -12.81
CA ASP A 171 -2.37 28.20 -11.43
C ASP A 171 -3.17 29.42 -10.90
N GLY A 172 -4.49 29.27 -10.77
CA GLY A 172 -5.37 30.27 -10.15
C GLY A 172 -6.00 31.35 -11.06
N GLY A 173 -6.03 31.21 -12.39
CA GLY A 173 -6.89 32.08 -13.22
C GLY A 173 -6.67 32.04 -14.74
N LEU A 174 -7.81 32.03 -15.47
CA LEU A 174 -8.04 32.27 -16.91
C LEU A 174 -7.27 31.43 -17.95
N GLU A 175 -8.02 30.98 -18.97
CA GLU A 175 -7.54 30.36 -20.21
C GLU A 175 -6.37 31.17 -20.81
N ASP A 176 -5.14 30.64 -20.82
CA ASP A 176 -4.04 31.26 -21.56
C ASP A 176 -3.99 30.69 -22.99
N PRO A 177 -4.42 31.43 -24.02
CA PRO A 177 -4.37 30.97 -25.41
C PRO A 177 -2.95 30.68 -25.92
N LYS A 178 -1.90 31.05 -25.16
CA LYS A 178 -0.50 30.70 -25.49
C LYS A 178 -0.13 29.25 -25.19
N GLN A 179 -0.98 28.49 -24.50
CA GLN A 179 -0.75 27.07 -24.24
C GLN A 179 -0.88 26.20 -25.50
N PHE A 180 -1.52 26.72 -26.56
CA PHE A 180 -1.76 26.00 -27.81
C PHE A 180 -0.90 26.58 -28.94
N PRO A 181 -0.37 25.72 -29.84
CA PRO A 181 0.27 26.21 -31.04
C PRO A 181 -0.75 26.90 -31.95
N ARG A 182 -0.29 27.91 -32.70
CA ARG A 182 -1.06 28.40 -33.85
C ARG A 182 -1.02 27.33 -34.94
N GLU A 183 -2.16 26.73 -35.23
CA GLU A 183 -2.28 25.73 -36.29
C GLU A 183 -1.96 26.36 -37.67
N PRO A 184 -1.13 25.69 -38.49
CA PRO A 184 -0.76 26.20 -39.81
C PRO A 184 -1.93 26.12 -40.79
N ASP A 185 -2.17 27.19 -41.56
CA ASP A 185 -3.25 27.27 -42.56
C ASP A 185 -3.12 26.19 -43.66
N ALA A 186 -1.90 25.71 -43.91
CA ALA A 186 -1.58 24.66 -44.87
C ALA A 186 -1.90 23.23 -44.36
N GLY A 187 -2.42 23.10 -43.14
CA GLY A 187 -2.68 21.81 -42.49
C GLY A 187 -1.42 21.12 -41.98
N ARG A 188 -1.60 19.90 -41.46
CA ARG A 188 -0.57 19.05 -40.85
C ARG A 188 -0.11 17.95 -41.80
N SER A 189 1.17 17.61 -41.80
CA SER A 189 1.72 16.52 -42.62
C SER A 189 1.55 15.13 -41.99
N PHE A 190 1.31 15.05 -40.67
CA PHE A 190 1.32 13.80 -39.88
C PHE A 190 2.65 13.06 -39.94
N THR A 191 3.72 13.78 -40.26
CA THR A 191 5.07 13.23 -40.25
C THR A 191 5.57 13.11 -38.82
N ALA A 192 6.26 12.03 -38.49
CA ALA A 192 6.83 11.78 -37.17
C ALA A 192 8.31 11.41 -37.25
N GLY A 193 9.00 11.60 -36.13
CA GLY A 193 10.33 11.06 -35.86
C GLY A 193 10.47 10.73 -34.39
N SER A 194 11.25 9.69 -34.06
CA SER A 194 11.47 9.26 -32.68
C SER A 194 12.93 9.46 -32.26
N SER A 195 13.15 9.69 -30.98
CA SER A 195 14.48 9.63 -30.39
C SER A 195 15.08 8.22 -30.44
N GLU A 196 16.37 8.14 -30.16
CA GLU A 196 16.96 6.90 -29.65
C GLU A 196 16.27 6.48 -28.35
N THR A 197 16.34 5.19 -28.03
CA THR A 197 15.74 4.66 -26.80
C THR A 197 16.51 5.14 -25.59
N VAL A 198 15.79 5.75 -24.66
CA VAL A 198 16.27 6.06 -23.32
C VAL A 198 15.84 4.92 -22.40
N TYR A 199 16.79 4.29 -21.73
CA TYR A 199 16.52 3.15 -20.87
C TYR A 199 16.30 3.60 -19.42
N PHE A 200 15.12 3.30 -18.92
CA PHE A 200 14.73 3.34 -17.52
C PHE A 200 14.66 1.92 -16.98
N GLN A 201 14.63 1.79 -15.66
CA GLN A 201 14.38 0.54 -14.98
C GLN A 201 12.99 0.00 -15.39
N GLU A 202 12.91 -1.32 -15.54
CA GLU A 202 11.64 -2.00 -15.83
C GLU A 202 10.80 -2.06 -14.54
N PRO A 203 9.46 -1.94 -14.64
CA PRO A 203 8.61 -1.86 -13.47
C PRO A 203 8.56 -3.20 -12.74
N THR A 204 8.57 -3.12 -11.41
CA THR A 204 8.43 -4.26 -10.50
C THR A 204 7.14 -4.09 -9.71
N LEU A 205 6.62 -5.15 -9.06
CA LEU A 205 5.44 -5.01 -8.20
C LEU A 205 5.64 -3.95 -7.11
N GLN A 206 6.85 -3.89 -6.57
CA GLN A 206 7.26 -2.88 -5.61
C GLN A 206 7.19 -1.45 -6.20
N ALA A 207 7.74 -1.23 -7.40
CA ALA A 207 7.77 0.11 -8.00
C ALA A 207 6.37 0.66 -8.33
N ILE A 208 5.44 -0.22 -8.70
CA ILE A 208 4.08 0.20 -9.04
C ILE A 208 3.18 0.42 -7.82
N GLN A 209 3.55 -0.10 -6.64
CA GLN A 209 2.74 0.02 -5.42
C GLN A 209 3.36 0.93 -4.37
N SER A 210 4.67 1.16 -4.40
CA SER A 210 5.34 2.06 -3.46
C SER A 210 4.80 3.49 -3.62
N PRO A 211 4.16 4.07 -2.59
CA PRO A 211 3.56 5.39 -2.70
C PRO A 211 4.60 6.48 -2.97
N GLN A 212 4.24 7.47 -3.80
CA GLN A 212 5.04 8.69 -4.00
C GLN A 212 4.76 9.68 -2.85
N GLY A 213 5.29 9.38 -1.66
CA GLY A 213 5.10 10.16 -0.44
C GLY A 213 4.40 9.35 0.67
N TYR A 214 3.68 10.04 1.56
CA TYR A 214 3.01 9.41 2.71
C TYR A 214 1.50 9.22 2.53
N ASP A 215 0.97 9.49 1.34
CA ASP A 215 -0.42 9.20 1.00
C ASP A 215 -0.47 7.88 0.23
N ASN A 216 -1.00 6.85 0.87
CA ASN A 216 -1.06 5.49 0.34
C ASN A 216 -2.32 5.20 -0.48
N ARG A 217 -3.13 6.21 -0.80
CA ARG A 217 -4.47 5.99 -1.39
C ARG A 217 -4.43 5.54 -2.84
N SER A 218 -3.31 5.68 -3.52
CA SER A 218 -3.22 5.35 -4.94
C SER A 218 -1.81 4.97 -5.37
N SER A 219 -1.74 3.98 -6.25
CA SER A 219 -0.56 3.63 -7.02
C SER A 219 -0.06 4.84 -7.82
N PRO A 220 1.28 5.06 -7.90
CA PRO A 220 1.85 6.05 -8.81
C PRO A 220 1.64 5.74 -10.30
N PHE A 221 1.21 4.52 -10.63
CA PHE A 221 0.96 4.06 -11.99
C PHE A 221 -0.53 3.86 -12.29
N VAL A 222 -1.43 4.43 -11.48
CA VAL A 222 -2.87 4.34 -11.74
C VAL A 222 -3.21 4.80 -13.17
N GLY A 223 -4.01 4.00 -13.88
CA GLY A 223 -4.38 4.23 -15.27
C GLY A 223 -3.35 3.75 -16.30
N GLN A 224 -2.16 3.31 -15.88
CA GLN A 224 -1.12 2.83 -16.79
C GLN A 224 -1.28 1.36 -17.12
N PHE A 225 -0.98 1.00 -18.37
CA PHE A 225 -0.69 -0.38 -18.73
C PHE A 225 0.77 -0.66 -18.38
N VAL A 226 1.04 -1.74 -17.63
CA VAL A 226 2.40 -2.14 -17.23
C VAL A 226 2.65 -3.59 -17.61
N THR A 227 3.93 -3.95 -17.75
CA THR A 227 4.39 -5.34 -17.91
C THR A 227 5.53 -5.57 -16.95
N ILE A 228 5.35 -6.55 -16.06
CA ILE A 228 6.28 -6.95 -15.02
C ILE A 228 6.82 -8.31 -15.39
N GLY A 229 8.12 -8.49 -15.26
CA GLY A 229 8.85 -9.67 -15.72
C GLY A 229 9.07 -9.67 -17.23
N ARG A 230 9.90 -10.60 -17.69
CA ARG A 230 10.13 -10.84 -19.12
C ARG A 230 10.39 -12.32 -19.36
N ALA A 231 9.67 -12.91 -20.31
CA ALA A 231 9.91 -14.27 -20.77
C ALA A 231 11.22 -14.33 -21.59
N PRO A 232 12.01 -15.42 -21.51
CA PRO A 232 13.30 -15.52 -22.20
C PRO A 232 13.25 -15.31 -23.71
N GLU A 233 12.14 -15.70 -24.34
CA GLU A 233 11.87 -15.50 -25.78
C GLU A 233 11.66 -14.03 -26.16
N SER A 234 11.28 -13.19 -25.21
CA SER A 234 11.00 -11.76 -25.40
C SER A 234 12.22 -10.86 -25.13
N GLY A 235 13.36 -11.43 -24.71
CA GLY A 235 14.61 -10.72 -24.48
C GLY A 235 15.28 -11.07 -23.15
N SER A 236 16.18 -10.20 -22.68
CA SER A 236 16.89 -10.41 -21.42
C SER A 236 15.94 -10.35 -20.23
N VAL A 237 16.02 -11.34 -19.35
CA VAL A 237 15.22 -11.43 -18.12
C VAL A 237 15.32 -10.14 -17.31
N GLN A 238 14.19 -9.70 -16.75
CA GLN A 238 14.18 -8.58 -15.83
C GLN A 238 14.86 -8.96 -14.52
N TYR A 239 15.73 -8.08 -14.04
CA TYR A 239 16.44 -8.27 -12.77
C TYR A 239 15.99 -7.27 -11.73
N GLN A 240 15.87 -7.73 -10.48
CA GLN A 240 15.71 -6.84 -9.33
C GLN A 240 17.07 -6.27 -8.92
N ASN A 241 17.14 -4.93 -8.83
CA ASN A 241 18.30 -4.22 -8.30
C ASN A 241 17.92 -3.59 -6.95
N CYS A 242 18.49 -4.10 -5.85
CA CYS A 242 18.23 -3.55 -4.53
C CYS A 242 19.21 -2.42 -4.18
N PRO A 243 18.74 -1.18 -3.98
CA PRO A 243 19.60 0.00 -3.86
C PRO A 243 20.31 0.20 -2.52
N ASP A 244 20.14 -0.71 -1.56
CA ASP A 244 20.31 -0.34 -0.13
C ASP A 244 21.09 -1.32 0.75
N ARG A 245 21.69 -2.38 0.20
CA ARG A 245 22.50 -3.31 0.99
C ARG A 245 23.97 -3.06 0.74
N ASP A 246 24.68 -2.39 1.64
CA ASP A 246 26.14 -2.42 1.72
C ASP A 246 26.52 -3.64 2.57
N LEU A 247 26.68 -4.80 1.92
CA LEU A 247 26.94 -6.11 2.54
C LEU A 247 28.40 -6.25 2.99
N ASP A 248 29.35 -5.53 2.37
CA ASP A 248 30.78 -5.60 2.66
C ASP A 248 31.34 -4.40 3.45
N GLY A 249 30.53 -3.36 3.68
CA GLY A 249 30.83 -2.21 4.54
C GLY A 249 31.72 -1.17 3.89
N ASP A 250 31.79 -1.12 2.55
CA ASP A 250 32.63 -0.21 1.78
C ASP A 250 31.97 1.16 1.51
N GLY A 251 30.72 1.35 1.92
CA GLY A 251 29.93 2.56 1.69
C GLY A 251 29.28 2.64 0.30
N LEU A 252 29.36 1.57 -0.51
CA LEU A 252 28.66 1.40 -1.77
C LEU A 252 27.48 0.42 -1.60
N PRO A 253 26.37 0.59 -2.33
CA PRO A 253 25.36 -0.45 -2.40
C PRO A 253 25.97 -1.71 -3.05
N ASP A 254 26.03 -2.81 -2.30
CA ASP A 254 26.23 -4.14 -2.86
C ASP A 254 24.99 -4.56 -3.63
N PRO A 255 25.10 -4.78 -4.96
CA PRO A 255 24.13 -5.58 -5.64
C PRO A 255 24.22 -6.97 -5.02
N GLU A 256 23.14 -7.46 -4.41
CA GLU A 256 22.90 -8.88 -4.50
C GLU A 256 23.04 -9.27 -5.97
N ALA A 257 23.64 -10.43 -6.26
CA ALA A 257 23.71 -10.94 -7.62
C ALA A 257 22.32 -10.79 -8.24
N PRO A 258 22.16 -10.04 -9.34
CA PRO A 258 20.86 -9.63 -9.83
C PRO A 258 19.97 -10.86 -9.96
N LYS A 259 18.88 -10.88 -9.18
CA LYS A 259 17.95 -12.00 -9.18
C LYS A 259 16.91 -11.76 -10.28
N PRO A 260 16.66 -12.76 -11.14
CA PRO A 260 15.52 -12.74 -12.04
C PRO A 260 14.25 -12.43 -11.26
N VAL A 261 13.49 -11.42 -11.69
CA VAL A 261 12.16 -11.15 -11.13
C VAL A 261 11.36 -12.45 -11.16
N THR A 262 10.94 -12.90 -9.98
CA THR A 262 10.25 -14.18 -9.83
C THR A 262 8.90 -13.93 -9.19
N LEU A 263 7.87 -14.00 -10.03
CA LEU A 263 6.48 -13.80 -9.65
C LEU A 263 5.88 -15.15 -9.27
N LEU A 264 5.32 -15.24 -8.07
CA LEU A 264 4.67 -16.42 -7.52
C LEU A 264 3.19 -16.16 -7.33
N VAL A 265 2.34 -17.07 -7.82
CA VAL A 265 0.91 -17.07 -7.49
C VAL A 265 0.74 -17.58 -6.06
N THR A 266 0.20 -16.75 -5.17
CA THR A 266 0.06 -17.07 -3.74
C THR A 266 -1.37 -17.47 -3.35
N GLY A 267 -2.35 -17.18 -4.20
CA GLY A 267 -3.74 -17.57 -4.06
C GLY A 267 -4.55 -17.28 -5.31
N THR A 268 -5.73 -17.89 -5.41
CA THR A 268 -6.69 -17.71 -6.48
C THR A 268 -8.06 -17.47 -5.88
N ASP A 269 -8.87 -16.62 -6.48
CA ASP A 269 -10.26 -16.39 -6.10
C ASP A 269 -11.18 -16.43 -7.34
N PRO A 270 -12.51 -16.49 -7.17
CA PRO A 270 -13.46 -16.47 -8.30
C PRO A 270 -13.32 -15.27 -9.25
N SER A 271 -12.73 -14.17 -8.78
CA SER A 271 -12.59 -12.89 -9.45
C SER A 271 -11.17 -12.54 -9.90
N GLY A 272 -10.21 -13.46 -9.79
CA GLY A 272 -8.80 -13.13 -9.93
C GLY A 272 -7.83 -14.03 -9.17
N PHE A 273 -6.63 -13.50 -8.93
CA PHE A 273 -5.55 -14.21 -8.22
C PHE A 273 -4.56 -13.22 -7.60
N PHE A 274 -3.76 -13.71 -6.65
CA PHE A 274 -2.75 -12.93 -5.96
C PHE A 274 -1.36 -13.34 -6.45
N VAL A 275 -0.53 -12.34 -6.73
CA VAL A 275 0.86 -12.56 -7.17
C VAL A 275 1.80 -11.82 -6.23
N THR A 276 2.86 -12.50 -5.80
CA THR A 276 3.95 -11.94 -5.00
C THR A 276 5.28 -12.05 -5.74
N ASP A 277 6.02 -10.95 -5.83
CA ASP A 277 7.42 -10.94 -6.27
C ASP A 277 8.31 -11.36 -5.10
N ILE A 278 8.80 -12.60 -5.14
CA ILE A 278 9.62 -13.18 -4.07
C ILE A 278 11.07 -12.69 -4.09
N THR A 279 11.41 -11.86 -5.08
CA THR A 279 12.73 -11.28 -5.27
C THR A 279 12.77 -9.78 -4.97
N SER A 280 11.66 -9.20 -4.52
CA SER A 280 11.56 -7.79 -4.15
C SER A 280 12.55 -7.39 -3.06
N CYS A 281 12.89 -6.09 -3.05
CA CYS A 281 13.85 -5.56 -2.10
C CYS A 281 13.16 -5.18 -0.79
N PRO A 282 13.77 -5.47 0.38
CA PRO A 282 13.31 -4.91 1.64
C PRO A 282 13.22 -3.38 1.55
N VAL A 283 12.13 -2.80 2.08
CA VAL A 283 11.94 -1.34 2.10
C VAL A 283 12.28 -0.83 3.49
N LYS A 284 13.21 0.12 3.59
CA LYS A 284 13.51 0.80 4.85
C LYS A 284 12.29 1.56 5.36
N GLU A 285 12.06 1.48 6.66
CA GLU A 285 11.00 2.24 7.30
C GLU A 285 11.42 3.70 7.44
N ASP A 286 10.61 4.63 6.92
CA ASP A 286 10.83 6.06 7.13
C ASP A 286 10.36 6.46 8.53
N VAL A 287 11.33 6.71 9.42
CA VAL A 287 11.08 7.13 10.81
C VAL A 287 11.07 8.65 10.99
N SER A 288 11.00 9.42 9.89
CA SER A 288 10.83 10.87 9.97
C SER A 288 9.46 11.22 10.55
N SER A 289 9.35 12.43 11.11
CA SER A 289 8.08 12.91 11.69
C SER A 289 6.93 12.97 10.68
N ALA A 290 7.24 13.11 9.39
CA ALA A 290 6.25 13.21 8.33
C ALA A 290 5.56 11.85 8.03
N ALA A 291 6.30 10.74 8.21
CA ALA A 291 5.81 9.38 8.02
C ALA A 291 4.81 8.90 9.08
N GLN A 292 4.76 9.58 10.24
CA GLN A 292 3.88 9.23 11.37
C GLN A 292 4.03 7.78 11.88
N VAL A 293 5.22 7.18 11.73
CA VAL A 293 5.54 5.89 12.33
C VAL A 293 5.49 6.01 13.86
N ARG A 294 4.56 5.26 14.48
CA ARG A 294 4.38 5.29 15.94
C ARG A 294 5.47 4.52 16.68
N VAL A 295 5.74 3.30 16.23
CA VAL A 295 6.69 2.37 16.85
C VAL A 295 7.47 1.71 15.72
N PRO A 296 8.78 1.98 15.56
CA PRO A 296 9.56 1.41 14.48
C PRO A 296 9.67 -0.12 14.54
N GLU A 297 9.86 -0.76 13.39
CA GLU A 297 10.20 -2.18 13.33
C GLU A 297 11.64 -2.44 13.83
N PRO A 298 11.89 -3.51 14.59
CA PRO A 298 13.23 -3.88 15.05
C PRO A 298 14.23 -4.12 13.91
N SER A 299 13.75 -4.51 12.74
CA SER A 299 14.55 -4.69 11.53
C SER A 299 14.97 -3.37 10.86
N GLY A 300 14.33 -2.24 11.22
CA GLY A 300 14.45 -0.97 10.50
C GLY A 300 13.82 -0.97 9.10
N SER A 301 13.10 -2.04 8.73
CA SER A 301 12.41 -2.19 7.44
C SER A 301 10.92 -2.42 7.67
N LEU A 302 10.10 -2.02 6.70
CA LEU A 302 8.68 -2.34 6.69
C LEU A 302 8.48 -3.86 6.71
N PRO A 303 7.36 -4.35 7.30
CA PRO A 303 7.08 -5.78 7.37
C PRO A 303 6.82 -6.40 5.99
N GLY A 304 6.37 -5.62 5.03
CA GLY A 304 6.25 -5.99 3.63
C GLY A 304 7.18 -5.17 2.72
N SER A 305 7.09 -5.41 1.42
CA SER A 305 7.92 -4.75 0.41
C SER A 305 7.13 -4.20 -0.78
N PHE A 306 5.82 -4.00 -0.62
CA PHE A 306 4.90 -3.62 -1.69
C PHE A 306 4.95 -4.58 -2.89
N ASN A 307 5.27 -5.84 -2.61
CA ASN A 307 5.64 -6.82 -3.62
C ASN A 307 4.51 -7.76 -4.02
N SER A 308 3.31 -7.56 -3.49
CA SER A 308 2.16 -8.42 -3.75
C SER A 308 1.03 -7.61 -4.34
N ILE A 309 0.32 -8.12 -5.35
CA ILE A 309 -0.82 -7.43 -5.96
C ILE A 309 -1.96 -8.40 -6.22
N PHE A 310 -3.19 -7.90 -6.13
CA PHE A 310 -4.36 -8.59 -6.62
C PHE A 310 -4.54 -8.34 -8.13
N VAL A 311 -4.69 -9.43 -8.87
CA VAL A 311 -4.92 -9.44 -10.31
C VAL A 311 -6.38 -9.79 -10.56
N TYR A 312 -7.18 -8.78 -10.91
CA TYR A 312 -8.59 -8.95 -11.20
C TYR A 312 -8.78 -9.55 -12.60
N ASN A 313 -9.58 -10.62 -12.67
CA ASN A 313 -9.99 -11.28 -13.90
C ASN A 313 -11.51 -11.49 -13.90
N TYR A 314 -12.16 -11.21 -15.04
CA TYR A 314 -13.62 -11.37 -15.17
C TYR A 314 -14.10 -12.82 -15.03
N SER A 315 -13.18 -13.78 -15.18
CA SER A 315 -13.43 -15.19 -15.01
C SER A 315 -12.39 -15.78 -14.08
N PHE A 316 -12.73 -16.89 -13.43
CA PHE A 316 -11.77 -17.67 -12.67
C PHE A 316 -10.51 -17.93 -13.53
N PRO A 317 -9.29 -17.73 -12.99
CA PRO A 317 -8.05 -17.91 -13.73
C PRO A 317 -7.78 -19.41 -13.98
N GLU A 318 -8.55 -20.01 -14.89
CA GLU A 318 -8.48 -21.43 -15.19
C GLU A 318 -7.05 -21.83 -15.64
N GLY A 319 -6.55 -22.93 -15.06
CA GLY A 319 -5.19 -23.38 -15.31
C GLY A 319 -4.14 -22.50 -14.65
N LEU A 320 -4.43 -21.87 -13.52
CA LEU A 320 -3.46 -21.26 -12.63
C LEU A 320 -3.66 -21.81 -11.22
N ASP A 321 -2.58 -22.27 -10.58
CA ASP A 321 -2.62 -22.82 -9.23
C ASP A 321 -1.77 -21.98 -8.27
N PRO A 322 -2.17 -21.85 -6.98
CA PRO A 322 -1.27 -21.35 -5.95
C PRO A 322 0.01 -22.18 -5.91
N GLY A 323 1.17 -21.52 -6.03
CA GLY A 323 2.47 -22.15 -6.19
C GLY A 323 3.07 -22.00 -7.59
N ASP A 324 2.29 -21.66 -8.62
CA ASP A 324 2.79 -21.44 -9.98
C ASP A 324 3.73 -20.22 -10.06
N LEU A 325 4.75 -20.33 -10.91
CA LEU A 325 5.66 -19.22 -11.21
C LEU A 325 5.26 -18.56 -12.53
N LEU A 326 5.37 -17.24 -12.61
CA LEU A 326 5.13 -16.47 -13.83
C LEU A 326 6.44 -15.88 -14.37
N TRP A 327 6.58 -15.86 -15.70
CA TRP A 327 7.61 -15.09 -16.40
C TRP A 327 7.20 -13.62 -16.55
N THR A 328 5.93 -13.38 -16.88
CA THR A 328 5.39 -12.05 -17.10
C THR A 328 4.00 -11.91 -16.51
N LEU A 329 3.69 -10.70 -16.06
CA LEU A 329 2.36 -10.25 -15.68
C LEU A 329 2.16 -8.84 -16.28
N SER A 330 1.15 -8.68 -17.11
CA SER A 330 0.84 -7.44 -17.80
C SER A 330 -0.62 -7.07 -17.61
N GLY A 331 -0.93 -5.78 -17.54
CA GLY A 331 -2.31 -5.29 -17.48
C GLY A 331 -2.39 -3.82 -17.09
N SER A 332 -3.62 -3.32 -16.96
CA SER A 332 -3.90 -1.94 -16.56
C SER A 332 -4.04 -1.82 -15.05
N LEU A 333 -3.29 -0.90 -14.44
CA LEU A 333 -3.40 -0.60 -13.02
C LEU A 333 -4.59 0.29 -12.75
N GLN A 334 -5.39 -0.08 -11.76
CA GLN A 334 -6.59 0.63 -11.34
C GLN A 334 -6.68 0.65 -9.82
N GLU A 335 -7.26 1.72 -9.30
CA GLU A 335 -7.71 1.79 -7.92
C GLU A 335 -9.16 1.34 -7.85
N PHE A 336 -9.43 0.32 -7.05
CA PHE A 336 -10.79 -0.12 -6.78
C PHE A 336 -11.00 -0.24 -5.28
N THR A 337 -11.93 0.55 -4.74
CA THR A 337 -12.22 0.61 -3.29
C THR A 337 -10.99 0.90 -2.40
N SER A 338 -10.01 1.61 -2.96
CA SER A 338 -8.67 1.89 -2.39
C SER A 338 -7.77 0.66 -2.21
N THR A 339 -7.95 -0.36 -3.04
CA THR A 339 -6.95 -1.40 -3.29
C THR A 339 -6.30 -1.13 -4.65
N THR A 340 -4.96 -1.17 -4.71
CA THR A 340 -4.27 -1.22 -5.99
C THR A 340 -4.47 -2.60 -6.62
N GLN A 341 -5.02 -2.65 -7.83
CA GLN A 341 -5.20 -3.92 -8.55
C GLN A 341 -4.81 -3.82 -10.02
N LEU A 342 -4.42 -4.96 -10.59
CA LEU A 342 -4.13 -5.09 -12.02
C LEU A 342 -5.34 -5.71 -12.73
N THR A 343 -5.79 -5.08 -13.81
CA THR A 343 -7.01 -5.42 -14.56
C THR A 343 -6.68 -5.70 -16.02
N PHE A 344 -7.59 -6.39 -16.73
CA PHE A 344 -7.35 -6.92 -18.07
C PHE A 344 -6.00 -7.66 -18.19
N PRO A 345 -5.74 -8.62 -17.28
CA PRO A 345 -4.44 -9.23 -17.15
C PRO A 345 -4.08 -10.14 -18.34
N SER A 346 -2.80 -10.19 -18.64
CA SER A 346 -2.15 -11.19 -19.47
C SER A 346 -0.90 -11.69 -18.75
N TRP A 347 -0.68 -13.00 -18.74
CA TRP A 347 0.48 -13.60 -18.07
C TRP A 347 1.02 -14.78 -18.85
N THR A 348 2.29 -15.10 -18.62
CA THR A 348 2.92 -16.30 -19.15
C THR A 348 3.49 -17.11 -17.98
N VAL A 349 3.06 -18.37 -17.86
CA VAL A 349 3.50 -19.27 -16.80
C VAL A 349 4.92 -19.76 -17.08
N ARG A 350 5.79 -19.65 -16.09
CA ARG A 350 7.17 -20.15 -16.10
C ARG A 350 7.23 -21.62 -15.70
N GLU A 351 6.51 -21.98 -14.64
CA GLU A 351 6.50 -23.33 -14.09
C GLU A 351 5.15 -23.61 -13.44
N ARG A 352 4.57 -24.77 -13.77
CA ARG A 352 3.30 -25.23 -13.20
C ARG A 352 3.60 -26.15 -12.03
N VAL A 353 3.22 -25.75 -10.83
CA VAL A 353 3.54 -26.49 -9.61
C VAL A 353 2.82 -27.85 -9.59
N ARG A 354 1.65 -27.95 -10.23
CA ARG A 354 0.87 -29.20 -10.35
C ARG A 354 1.46 -30.23 -11.31
N GLU A 355 2.44 -29.84 -12.13
CA GLU A 355 3.21 -30.78 -12.96
C GLU A 355 4.36 -31.42 -12.17
N LEU A 356 4.70 -30.89 -10.99
CA LEU A 356 5.65 -31.48 -10.06
C LEU A 356 5.00 -32.61 -9.22
N PRO A 357 5.82 -33.49 -8.61
CA PRO A 357 5.32 -34.46 -7.65
C PRO A 357 4.51 -33.82 -6.51
N PRO A 358 3.44 -34.48 -6.00
CA PRO A 358 2.54 -33.91 -4.99
C PRO A 358 3.23 -33.37 -3.73
N GLU A 359 4.32 -33.98 -3.30
CA GLU A 359 5.12 -33.54 -2.15
C GLU A 359 5.84 -32.20 -2.39
N GLN A 360 5.90 -31.71 -3.64
CA GLN A 360 6.50 -30.44 -4.02
C GLN A 360 5.47 -29.36 -4.35
N TRP A 361 4.17 -29.62 -4.19
CA TRP A 361 3.12 -28.64 -4.51
C TRP A 361 3.19 -27.34 -3.70
N THR A 362 3.87 -27.36 -2.54
CA THR A 362 4.08 -26.19 -1.70
C THR A 362 5.49 -25.61 -1.79
N LYS A 363 6.36 -26.15 -2.66
CA LYS A 363 7.78 -25.80 -2.79
C LYS A 363 8.01 -24.29 -2.86
N TYR A 364 7.26 -23.59 -3.72
CA TYR A 364 7.42 -22.16 -3.91
C TYR A 364 6.62 -21.33 -2.89
N LEU A 365 5.45 -21.81 -2.45
CA LEU A 365 4.68 -21.16 -1.39
C LEU A 365 5.46 -21.07 -0.07
N ALA A 366 6.31 -22.07 0.23
CA ALA A 366 7.19 -22.05 1.39
C ALA A 366 8.23 -20.92 1.38
N LEU A 367 8.50 -20.31 0.22
CA LEU A 367 9.41 -19.16 0.08
C LEU A 367 8.75 -17.83 0.48
N VAL A 368 7.42 -17.80 0.65
CA VAL A 368 6.66 -16.62 1.06
C VAL A 368 5.88 -16.95 2.33
N PRO A 369 6.57 -17.06 3.48
CA PRO A 369 5.89 -17.28 4.75
C PRO A 369 4.95 -16.10 5.06
N PRO A 370 3.72 -16.35 5.55
CA PRO A 370 2.81 -15.29 5.91
C PRO A 370 3.37 -14.40 7.04
N VAL A 371 3.14 -13.10 6.94
CA VAL A 371 3.56 -12.14 7.96
C VAL A 371 2.53 -12.10 9.09
N GLU A 372 2.95 -12.38 10.33
CA GLU A 372 2.05 -12.28 11.50
C GLU A 372 1.67 -10.81 11.76
N LEU A 373 0.38 -10.49 11.68
CA LEU A 373 -0.11 -9.16 12.03
C LEU A 373 -0.11 -8.99 13.55
N SER A 374 0.48 -7.88 13.99
CA SER A 374 0.66 -7.52 15.39
C SER A 374 0.05 -6.15 15.67
N LEU A 375 -0.11 -5.81 16.94
CA LEU A 375 -0.53 -4.48 17.39
C LEU A 375 0.41 -3.39 16.88
N ARG A 376 1.72 -3.67 16.77
CA ARG A 376 2.69 -2.75 16.15
C ARG A 376 2.37 -2.49 14.68
N HIS A 377 2.05 -3.53 13.90
CA HIS A 377 1.66 -3.39 12.49
C HIS A 377 0.37 -2.58 12.34
N CYS A 378 -0.56 -2.71 13.28
CA CYS A 378 -1.79 -1.90 13.33
C CYS A 378 -1.58 -0.40 13.59
N GLY A 379 -0.35 0.03 13.95
CA GLY A 379 0.01 1.43 14.15
C GLY A 379 -0.28 1.97 15.55
N LEU A 380 -0.36 1.09 16.55
CA LEU A 380 -0.59 1.48 17.95
C LEU A 380 0.67 2.08 18.59
N ASP A 381 0.49 3.08 19.46
CA ASP A 381 1.58 3.67 20.26
C ASP A 381 2.09 2.68 21.33
N ASN A 382 3.39 2.71 21.69
CA ASN A 382 3.95 1.86 22.75
C ASN A 382 3.80 2.54 24.14
N THR A 383 2.55 2.73 24.57
CA THR A 383 2.17 3.40 25.82
C THR A 383 1.01 2.69 26.51
N LEU A 384 0.97 2.71 27.85
CA LEU A 384 -0.04 1.98 28.62
C LEU A 384 -1.49 2.39 28.29
N ALA A 385 -1.75 3.68 28.09
CA ALA A 385 -3.07 4.18 27.74
C ALA A 385 -3.33 4.01 26.24
N PRO A 386 -4.46 3.38 25.84
CA PRO A 386 -4.82 3.26 24.43
C PRO A 386 -5.35 4.58 23.87
N PHE A 387 -5.15 4.78 22.57
CA PHE A 387 -5.76 5.85 21.80
C PHE A 387 -7.10 5.39 21.19
N VAL A 388 -7.97 6.33 20.82
CA VAL A 388 -9.35 6.01 20.37
C VAL A 388 -9.38 5.10 19.13
N THR A 389 -8.37 5.21 18.27
CA THR A 389 -8.26 4.45 17.01
C THR A 389 -7.61 3.07 17.19
N ASP A 390 -7.10 2.75 18.38
CA ASP A 390 -6.45 1.46 18.67
C ASP A 390 -7.41 0.27 18.49
N SER A 391 -8.71 0.51 18.59
CA SER A 391 -9.76 -0.49 18.35
C SER A 391 -9.88 -0.90 16.88
N THR A 392 -9.38 -0.10 15.95
CA THR A 392 -9.47 -0.33 14.50
C THR A 392 -8.07 -0.45 13.90
N CYS A 393 -7.64 -1.68 13.61
CA CYS A 393 -6.29 -1.95 13.08
C CYS A 393 -6.06 -1.18 11.78
N GLY A 394 -4.96 -0.42 11.69
CA GLY A 394 -4.60 0.27 10.46
C GLY A 394 -5.51 1.43 10.09
N GLN A 395 -6.17 2.05 11.06
CA GLN A 395 -7.10 3.15 10.79
C GLN A 395 -6.46 4.39 10.17
N ASN A 396 -5.18 4.65 10.44
CA ASN A 396 -4.47 5.76 9.83
C ASN A 396 -4.15 5.44 8.36
N ARG A 397 -4.47 6.37 7.44
CA ARG A 397 -4.09 6.30 6.01
C ARG A 397 -2.58 6.38 5.79
N ARG A 398 -1.80 6.78 6.79
CA ARG A 398 -0.33 6.79 6.69
C ARG A 398 0.31 5.53 7.26
N ASN A 399 -0.47 4.48 7.54
CA ASN A 399 0.08 3.22 8.04
C ASN A 399 0.75 2.43 6.91
N MET A 400 1.99 2.81 6.60
CA MET A 400 2.82 2.18 5.56
C MET A 400 3.15 0.71 5.87
N LYS A 401 3.01 0.26 7.13
CA LYS A 401 3.26 -1.14 7.50
C LYS A 401 2.23 -2.07 6.89
N LEU A 402 0.95 -1.76 7.09
CA LEU A 402 -0.13 -2.54 6.47
C LEU A 402 -0.18 -2.32 4.97
N GLU A 403 0.10 -1.11 4.50
CA GLU A 403 0.20 -0.84 3.06
C GLU A 403 1.26 -1.71 2.37
N SER A 404 2.45 -1.84 2.98
CA SER A 404 3.53 -2.65 2.42
C SER A 404 3.18 -4.14 2.29
N LEU A 405 2.12 -4.58 2.97
CA LEU A 405 1.58 -5.93 3.00
C LEU A 405 0.30 -6.07 2.16
N GLU A 406 -0.18 -5.03 1.48
CA GLU A 406 -1.37 -5.11 0.63
C GLU A 406 -1.23 -6.25 -0.39
N SER A 407 -2.30 -7.03 -0.55
CA SER A 407 -2.38 -8.24 -1.36
C SER A 407 -1.39 -9.36 -0.98
N GLY A 408 -0.60 -9.19 0.07
CA GLY A 408 0.35 -10.18 0.58
C GLY A 408 -0.28 -11.17 1.55
N LEU A 409 0.39 -12.30 1.75
CA LEU A 409 -0.01 -13.29 2.76
C LEU A 409 0.30 -12.80 4.17
N VAL A 410 -0.73 -12.78 5.01
CA VAL A 410 -0.63 -12.42 6.42
C VAL A 410 -1.21 -13.52 7.30
N LYS A 411 -0.80 -13.53 8.56
CA LYS A 411 -1.34 -14.42 9.59
C LYS A 411 -1.94 -13.60 10.73
N LEU A 412 -3.20 -13.82 11.00
CA LEU A 412 -3.86 -13.40 12.22
C LEU A 412 -3.64 -14.50 13.27
N ARG A 413 -3.02 -14.17 14.41
CA ARG A 413 -2.74 -15.14 15.47
C ARG A 413 -3.71 -14.98 16.64
N ARG A 414 -4.24 -16.11 17.14
CA ARG A 414 -5.09 -16.18 18.34
C ARG A 414 -6.28 -15.21 18.32
N VAL A 415 -6.84 -14.94 17.14
CA VAL A 415 -7.99 -14.05 17.01
C VAL A 415 -9.24 -14.68 17.58
N ARG A 416 -10.15 -13.84 18.07
CA ARG A 416 -11.45 -14.27 18.56
C ARG A 416 -12.55 -13.76 17.63
N PHE A 417 -13.50 -14.64 17.32
CA PHE A 417 -14.63 -14.30 16.45
C PHE A 417 -15.70 -13.51 17.23
N PRO A 418 -16.63 -12.84 16.51
CA PRO A 418 -17.77 -12.17 17.13
C PRO A 418 -18.57 -13.10 18.05
N GLN A 419 -19.14 -12.51 19.09
CA GLN A 419 -20.17 -13.12 19.94
C GLN A 419 -21.58 -12.63 19.58
N VAL A 420 -21.65 -11.47 18.93
CA VAL A 420 -22.92 -10.80 18.63
C VAL A 420 -22.85 -10.24 17.22
N PHE A 421 -23.89 -10.50 16.44
CA PHE A 421 -24.14 -9.81 15.18
C PHE A 421 -25.29 -8.82 15.38
N LYS A 422 -25.00 -7.53 15.21
CA LYS A 422 -25.99 -6.47 15.36
C LYS A 422 -26.31 -5.85 14.02
N ASN A 423 -27.59 -5.80 13.65
CA ASN A 423 -28.04 -4.94 12.57
C ASN A 423 -28.12 -3.49 13.07
N CYS A 424 -27.30 -2.62 12.50
CA CYS A 424 -27.31 -1.18 12.77
C CYS A 424 -28.00 -0.34 11.68
N ASP A 425 -28.47 -0.98 10.61
CA ASP A 425 -29.38 -0.39 9.64
C ASP A 425 -30.82 -0.50 10.19
N PHE A 426 -31.26 0.54 10.89
CA PHE A 426 -32.57 0.60 11.54
C PHE A 426 -33.67 1.02 10.58
N ASN A 427 -33.32 1.79 9.55
CA ASN A 427 -34.25 2.30 8.54
C ASN A 427 -34.49 1.27 7.40
N GLY A 428 -33.62 0.27 7.24
CA GLY A 428 -33.72 -0.83 6.28
C GLY A 428 -33.31 -0.47 4.84
N ASP A 429 -32.53 0.60 4.63
CA ASP A 429 -32.10 1.05 3.30
C ASP A 429 -30.84 0.32 2.79
N GLY A 430 -30.26 -0.56 3.60
CA GLY A 430 -29.07 -1.34 3.28
C GLY A 430 -27.76 -0.55 3.42
N GLN A 431 -27.79 0.64 4.00
CA GLN A 431 -26.62 1.46 4.28
C GLN A 431 -26.39 1.55 5.79
N VAL A 432 -25.14 1.38 6.21
CA VAL A 432 -24.73 1.70 7.59
C VAL A 432 -23.84 2.93 7.53
N PRO A 433 -24.20 4.02 8.24
CA PRO A 433 -23.45 5.27 8.20
C PRO A 433 -21.98 5.09 8.60
N MET A 434 -21.07 5.65 7.79
CA MET A 434 -19.65 5.68 8.12
C MET A 434 -19.38 6.62 9.30
N PHE A 435 -18.33 6.29 10.05
CA PHE A 435 -17.80 7.13 11.11
C PHE A 435 -16.29 7.36 10.95
N CYS A 436 -15.82 8.46 11.54
CA CYS A 436 -14.46 8.95 11.47
C CYS A 436 -14.00 9.44 12.85
N GLU A 437 -12.68 9.41 13.10
CA GLU A 437 -12.09 10.01 14.28
C GLU A 437 -12.18 11.54 14.18
N THR A 438 -12.51 12.20 15.29
CA THR A 438 -12.61 13.65 15.38
C THR A 438 -12.26 14.13 16.78
N THR A 439 -12.19 15.44 16.97
CA THR A 439 -11.98 16.07 18.28
C THR A 439 -13.22 16.83 18.70
N VAL A 440 -13.78 16.49 19.87
CA VAL A 440 -14.82 17.26 20.56
C VAL A 440 -14.21 17.78 21.85
N ASP A 441 -14.24 19.09 22.08
CA ASP A 441 -13.63 19.73 23.25
C ASP A 441 -12.15 19.33 23.48
N SER A 442 -11.39 19.19 22.40
CA SER A 442 -9.99 18.70 22.39
C SER A 442 -9.79 17.23 22.80
N VAL A 443 -10.86 16.45 22.92
CA VAL A 443 -10.82 15.01 23.18
C VAL A 443 -11.09 14.25 21.88
N TRP A 444 -10.20 13.32 21.54
CA TRP A 444 -10.38 12.45 20.39
C TRP A 444 -11.51 11.45 20.63
N THR A 445 -12.45 11.39 19.69
CA THR A 445 -13.65 10.54 19.73
C THR A 445 -14.02 10.04 18.33
N TRP A 446 -14.98 9.11 18.26
CA TRP A 446 -15.61 8.67 17.01
C TRP A 446 -16.90 9.46 16.77
N ALA A 447 -17.08 9.97 15.55
CA ALA A 447 -18.30 10.69 15.16
C ALA A 447 -18.56 10.58 13.64
N GLY A 448 -19.53 11.33 13.13
CA GLY A 448 -19.74 11.47 11.68
C GLY A 448 -18.52 12.03 10.97
N CYS A 449 -18.35 11.66 9.70
CA CYS A 449 -17.23 12.12 8.86
C CYS A 449 -17.41 13.54 8.28
N ALA A 450 -18.55 14.18 8.50
CA ALA A 450 -18.81 15.55 8.08
C ALA A 450 -18.25 16.56 9.10
N PHE A 451 -17.45 17.52 8.61
CA PHE A 451 -16.82 18.54 9.46
C PHE A 451 -17.09 19.94 8.89
N PRO A 452 -17.90 20.78 9.53
CA PRO A 452 -18.61 20.54 10.80
C PRO A 452 -19.76 19.51 10.66
N ALA A 453 -20.13 18.88 11.76
CA ALA A 453 -21.30 17.99 11.79
C ALA A 453 -22.57 18.79 11.39
N PRO A 454 -23.51 18.16 10.65
CA PRO A 454 -24.76 18.83 10.29
C PRO A 454 -25.59 19.17 11.53
N ALA A 455 -26.41 20.22 11.45
CA ALA A 455 -27.26 20.66 12.56
C ALA A 455 -28.29 19.60 12.99
N VAL A 456 -28.72 18.76 12.05
CA VAL A 456 -29.52 17.56 12.30
C VAL A 456 -28.86 16.43 11.53
N ASP A 457 -28.55 15.37 12.25
CA ASP A 457 -27.94 14.18 11.70
C ASP A 457 -28.98 13.05 11.71
N PRO A 458 -29.62 12.75 10.56
CA PRO A 458 -30.68 11.74 10.49
C PRO A 458 -30.18 10.34 10.85
N ASP A 459 -28.87 10.13 10.74
CA ASP A 459 -28.19 8.84 10.85
C ASP A 459 -27.52 8.66 12.23
N ALA A 460 -27.76 9.56 13.18
CA ALA A 460 -27.04 9.60 14.46
C ALA A 460 -27.15 8.30 15.27
N GLU A 461 -28.36 7.70 15.33
CA GLU A 461 -28.60 6.48 16.10
C GLU A 461 -27.95 5.25 15.46
N GLU A 462 -28.08 5.10 14.13
CA GLU A 462 -27.45 4.02 13.36
C GLU A 462 -25.93 4.12 13.41
N ARG A 463 -25.40 5.35 13.32
CA ARG A 463 -23.96 5.59 13.46
C ARG A 463 -23.45 5.26 14.85
N GLN A 464 -24.17 5.64 15.90
CA GLN A 464 -23.76 5.29 17.27
C GLN A 464 -23.78 3.77 17.47
N CYS A 465 -24.79 3.07 16.93
CA CYS A 465 -24.81 1.61 16.91
C CYS A 465 -23.57 1.03 16.19
N SER A 466 -23.22 1.56 15.02
CA SER A 466 -22.07 1.14 14.22
C SER A 466 -20.74 1.40 14.94
N ILE A 467 -20.58 2.57 15.58
CA ILE A 467 -19.43 2.91 16.40
C ILE A 467 -19.30 1.92 17.56
N ASP A 468 -20.35 1.75 18.35
CA ASP A 468 -20.33 0.88 19.53
C ASP A 468 -20.05 -0.57 19.14
N CYS A 469 -20.68 -1.08 18.08
CA CYS A 469 -20.47 -2.44 17.61
C CYS A 469 -19.03 -2.64 17.10
N THR A 470 -18.53 -1.72 16.28
CA THR A 470 -17.18 -1.82 15.67
C THR A 470 -16.07 -1.65 16.69
N THR A 471 -16.27 -0.81 17.72
CA THR A 471 -15.22 -0.40 18.67
C THR A 471 -15.32 -1.06 20.05
N SER A 472 -16.29 -1.96 20.27
CA SER A 472 -16.63 -2.49 21.60
C SER A 472 -17.09 -1.39 22.58
N GLY A 473 -17.77 -0.37 22.07
CA GLY A 473 -18.35 0.71 22.87
C GLY A 473 -19.73 0.37 23.44
N GLY A 474 -20.22 1.23 24.34
CA GLY A 474 -21.59 1.20 24.85
C GLY A 474 -22.05 -0.18 25.36
N ALA A 475 -23.13 -0.70 24.79
CA ALA A 475 -23.72 -1.98 25.17
C ALA A 475 -22.85 -3.21 24.83
N TYR A 476 -21.79 -3.04 24.01
CA TYR A 476 -20.89 -4.09 23.59
C TYR A 476 -19.51 -4.02 24.28
N GLN A 477 -19.43 -3.29 25.40
CA GLN A 477 -18.22 -3.26 26.21
C GLN A 477 -17.82 -4.69 26.64
N ASN A 478 -16.58 -5.08 26.33
CA ASN A 478 -16.03 -6.44 26.51
C ASN A 478 -16.71 -7.55 25.67
N LEU A 479 -17.63 -7.20 24.76
CA LEU A 479 -18.23 -8.13 23.79
C LEU A 479 -17.68 -7.88 22.40
N ARG A 480 -17.52 -8.95 21.62
CA ARG A 480 -17.08 -8.86 20.22
C ARG A 480 -18.31 -8.75 19.32
N CYS A 481 -18.61 -7.53 18.86
CA CYS A 481 -19.73 -7.26 17.98
C CYS A 481 -19.27 -7.10 16.53
N SER A 482 -20.03 -7.67 15.60
CA SER A 482 -19.90 -7.42 14.17
C SER A 482 -21.22 -6.89 13.60
N GLU A 483 -21.11 -6.01 12.60
CA GLU A 483 -22.29 -5.45 11.94
C GLU A 483 -22.92 -6.50 11.01
N LYS A 484 -24.23 -6.74 11.16
CA LYS A 484 -24.96 -7.84 10.52
C LYS A 484 -25.28 -7.55 9.05
N SER A 485 -25.55 -6.30 8.68
CA SER A 485 -25.81 -5.93 7.28
C SER A 485 -24.58 -6.13 6.39
N GLN A 486 -23.37 -5.83 6.90
CA GLN A 486 -22.09 -6.06 6.24
C GLN A 486 -21.82 -7.56 6.07
N PHE A 487 -22.08 -8.35 7.11
CA PHE A 487 -21.96 -9.80 7.04
C PHE A 487 -22.94 -10.40 6.02
N SER A 488 -24.20 -9.95 6.04
CA SER A 488 -25.23 -10.50 5.15
C SER A 488 -25.00 -10.12 3.68
N SER A 489 -24.56 -8.89 3.43
CA SER A 489 -24.35 -8.36 2.07
C SER A 489 -23.02 -8.80 1.46
N PHE A 490 -21.95 -8.83 2.27
CA PHE A 490 -20.59 -9.03 1.77
C PHE A 490 -19.88 -10.24 2.37
N GLY A 491 -20.43 -10.92 3.38
CA GLY A 491 -19.75 -12.00 4.09
C GLY A 491 -18.61 -11.53 5.01
N GLN A 492 -18.53 -10.22 5.27
CA GLN A 492 -17.47 -9.59 6.07
C GLN A 492 -17.88 -9.49 7.53
N PHE A 493 -16.99 -9.86 8.43
CA PHE A 493 -17.20 -9.67 9.86
C PHE A 493 -15.90 -9.29 10.58
N VAL A 494 -16.05 -8.70 11.75
CA VAL A 494 -14.93 -8.18 12.54
C VAL A 494 -14.37 -9.28 13.45
N VAL A 495 -13.05 -9.47 13.46
CA VAL A 495 -12.38 -10.32 14.46
C VAL A 495 -11.50 -9.48 15.38
N GLU A 496 -11.41 -9.88 16.65
CA GLU A 496 -10.57 -9.22 17.64
C GLU A 496 -9.18 -9.87 17.65
N LEU A 497 -8.14 -9.06 17.47
CA LEU A 497 -6.74 -9.45 17.57
C LEU A 497 -6.36 -9.78 19.02
N ALA A 498 -5.30 -10.57 19.19
CA ALA A 498 -4.73 -10.80 20.50
C ALA A 498 -4.27 -9.46 21.13
N GLY A 499 -4.78 -9.16 22.33
CA GLY A 499 -4.37 -7.97 23.09
C GLY A 499 -2.90 -8.01 23.52
N PRO A 500 -2.38 -6.92 24.10
CA PRO A 500 -1.00 -6.83 24.55
C PRO A 500 -0.71 -7.85 25.66
N GLY A 501 0.49 -8.42 25.68
CA GLY A 501 0.92 -9.33 26.73
C GLY A 501 1.97 -10.35 26.29
N PRO A 502 2.36 -11.30 27.16
CA PRO A 502 3.34 -12.32 26.81
C PRO A 502 2.86 -13.23 25.67
N ARG A 503 3.74 -13.49 24.69
CA ARG A 503 3.43 -14.36 23.54
C ARG A 503 2.99 -15.77 23.94
N GLU A 504 3.59 -16.33 25.00
CA GLU A 504 3.25 -17.63 25.58
C GLU A 504 1.80 -17.70 26.10
N ALA A 505 1.23 -16.55 26.49
CA ALA A 505 -0.17 -16.42 26.90
C ALA A 505 -1.14 -16.35 25.71
N GLY A 506 -0.63 -16.47 24.48
CA GLY A 506 -1.40 -16.21 23.27
C GLY A 506 -1.71 -14.72 23.05
N LEU A 507 -0.90 -13.82 23.63
CA LEU A 507 -1.03 -12.36 23.53
C LEU A 507 0.06 -11.75 22.64
N ASP A 508 -0.03 -10.47 22.33
CA ASP A 508 0.91 -9.71 21.51
C ASP A 508 1.99 -9.01 22.35
N ASP A 509 3.25 -9.40 22.16
CA ASP A 509 4.40 -8.90 22.90
C ASP A 509 5.18 -7.79 22.18
N THR A 510 4.66 -7.30 21.04
CA THR A 510 5.36 -6.31 20.21
C THR A 510 5.38 -4.91 20.81
N LEU A 511 4.49 -4.62 21.77
CA LEU A 511 4.33 -3.34 22.46
C LEU A 511 4.49 -3.48 23.99
N ALA A 512 5.73 -3.67 24.45
CA ALA A 512 6.03 -4.01 25.84
C ALA A 512 5.56 -2.99 26.90
N ASN A 513 5.36 -1.71 26.55
CA ASN A 513 4.89 -0.69 27.49
C ASN A 513 3.35 -0.65 27.61
N ARG A 514 2.63 -1.51 26.87
CA ARG A 514 1.18 -1.70 27.02
C ARG A 514 0.78 -2.66 28.13
N GLN A 515 1.77 -3.19 28.84
CA GLN A 515 1.57 -4.07 29.99
C GLN A 515 2.35 -3.54 31.20
N GLN A 516 1.79 -3.78 32.38
CA GLN A 516 2.48 -3.55 33.64
C GLN A 516 3.07 -4.88 34.13
N ASN A 517 4.37 -4.89 34.41
CA ASN A 517 5.05 -6.05 34.97
C ASN A 517 5.27 -5.86 36.48
N VAL A 518 4.92 -6.88 37.26
CA VAL A 518 5.11 -6.92 38.71
C VAL A 518 6.03 -8.06 39.04
N THR A 519 7.21 -7.75 39.58
CA THR A 519 8.12 -8.76 40.10
C THR A 519 7.56 -9.36 41.38
N LEU A 520 7.56 -10.69 41.48
CA LEU A 520 6.89 -11.43 42.53
C LEU A 520 7.74 -11.62 43.79
N SER A 521 7.05 -11.86 44.90
CA SER A 521 7.63 -12.27 46.17
C SER A 521 6.73 -13.36 46.77
N ASP A 522 7.36 -14.32 47.44
CA ASP A 522 6.73 -15.42 48.17
C ASP A 522 6.43 -15.06 49.64
N THR A 523 7.02 -13.96 50.12
CA THR A 523 6.94 -13.48 51.51
C THR A 523 6.14 -12.19 51.66
N SER A 524 6.04 -11.40 50.59
CA SER A 524 5.33 -10.11 50.60
C SER A 524 4.42 -9.98 49.39
N SER A 525 3.21 -9.48 49.59
CA SER A 525 2.32 -9.19 48.47
C SER A 525 2.85 -8.00 47.66
N LYS A 526 2.82 -8.15 46.33
CA LYS A 526 3.21 -7.13 45.36
C LYS A 526 1.97 -6.73 44.56
N ARG A 527 1.95 -5.53 43.99
CA ARG A 527 0.78 -5.02 43.25
C ARG A 527 1.19 -4.14 42.09
N LEU A 528 0.22 -3.87 41.22
CA LEU A 528 0.36 -2.90 40.14
C LEU A 528 0.72 -1.50 40.66
N SER A 529 1.51 -0.76 39.88
CA SER A 529 1.89 0.62 40.19
C SER A 529 0.81 1.61 39.78
N SER A 530 -0.02 1.28 38.79
CA SER A 530 -1.15 2.08 38.32
C SER A 530 -2.38 1.22 38.11
N GLY A 531 -3.55 1.78 38.45
CA GLY A 531 -4.82 1.08 38.31
C GLY A 531 -5.42 1.22 36.91
N TYR A 532 -6.32 0.30 36.57
CA TYR A 532 -7.16 0.35 35.38
C TYR A 532 -8.56 0.87 35.73
N GLU A 533 -9.24 1.47 34.76
CA GLU A 533 -10.58 2.01 34.96
C GLU A 533 -11.64 0.90 35.11
N PRO A 534 -12.71 1.13 35.89
CA PRO A 534 -13.83 0.19 35.95
C PRO A 534 -14.43 -0.11 34.56
N GLY A 535 -14.85 -1.36 34.34
CA GLY A 535 -15.40 -1.84 33.07
C GLY A 535 -14.35 -2.27 32.04
N VAL A 536 -13.05 -2.00 32.28
CA VAL A 536 -11.97 -2.42 31.37
C VAL A 536 -11.63 -3.89 31.58
N GLY A 537 -11.62 -4.66 30.49
CA GLY A 537 -11.05 -6.00 30.45
C GLY A 537 -9.52 -5.98 30.47
N VAL A 538 -8.93 -6.77 31.38
CA VAL A 538 -7.47 -6.98 31.45
C VAL A 538 -7.13 -8.46 31.42
N SER A 539 -5.96 -8.77 30.87
CA SER A 539 -5.38 -10.11 30.88
C SER A 539 -4.24 -10.18 31.89
N LEU A 540 -4.26 -11.21 32.73
CA LEU A 540 -3.25 -11.53 33.74
C LEU A 540 -2.52 -12.80 33.31
N TRP A 541 -1.20 -12.81 33.52
CA TRP A 541 -0.35 -13.97 33.28
C TRP A 541 0.86 -13.91 34.20
N CYS A 542 1.29 -15.05 34.75
CA CYS A 542 2.38 -15.14 35.72
C CYS A 542 3.33 -16.30 35.37
N ASP A 543 4.64 -16.11 35.59
CA ASP A 543 5.65 -17.15 35.32
C ASP A 543 5.48 -18.40 36.20
N VAL A 544 4.92 -18.21 37.40
CA VAL A 544 4.79 -19.21 38.46
C VAL A 544 3.39 -19.20 39.07
N ASP A 545 3.03 -20.26 39.78
CA ASP A 545 1.81 -20.36 40.59
C ASP A 545 1.72 -19.16 41.54
N THR A 546 0.66 -18.37 41.41
CA THR A 546 0.53 -17.06 42.07
C THR A 546 -0.87 -16.86 42.61
N HIS A 547 -0.99 -16.45 43.87
CA HIS A 547 -2.26 -16.00 44.43
C HIS A 547 -2.54 -14.57 43.97
N VAL A 548 -3.74 -14.35 43.42
CA VAL A 548 -4.16 -13.09 42.79
C VAL A 548 -5.38 -12.52 43.50
N LYS A 549 -5.38 -11.20 43.70
CA LYS A 549 -6.52 -10.47 44.27
C LYS A 549 -6.73 -9.12 43.58
N LEU A 550 -7.98 -8.84 43.20
CA LEU A 550 -8.38 -7.52 42.70
C LEU A 550 -8.87 -6.64 43.86
N GLY A 551 -8.55 -5.35 43.82
CA GLY A 551 -8.97 -4.41 44.86
C GLY A 551 -8.50 -2.98 44.60
N ASP A 552 -8.50 -2.16 45.64
CA ASP A 552 -8.15 -0.73 45.57
C ASP A 552 -6.66 -0.48 45.86
N GLY A 553 -6.30 0.78 46.16
CA GLY A 553 -4.96 1.22 46.56
C GLY A 553 -4.37 0.53 47.79
N THR A 554 -5.13 -0.33 48.50
CA THR A 554 -4.69 -1.05 49.69
C THR A 554 -4.70 -2.58 49.51
N VAL A 555 -5.06 -3.07 48.32
CA VAL A 555 -5.18 -4.50 48.04
C VAL A 555 -3.89 -5.27 48.32
N THR A 556 -4.02 -6.40 49.02
CA THR A 556 -2.96 -7.37 49.29
C THR A 556 -3.47 -8.78 49.02
N ALA A 557 -2.64 -9.58 48.34
CA ALA A 557 -2.89 -10.99 48.07
C ALA A 557 -2.34 -11.87 49.20
N THR A 558 -3.06 -12.94 49.48
CA THR A 558 -2.81 -13.91 50.55
C THR A 558 -2.94 -15.33 50.00
N LYS A 559 -2.47 -16.33 50.76
CA LYS A 559 -2.57 -17.75 50.37
C LYS A 559 -4.01 -18.29 50.28
N ALA A 560 -5.00 -17.53 50.74
CA ALA A 560 -6.41 -17.89 50.65
C ALA A 560 -7.09 -17.33 49.39
N ASP A 561 -6.43 -16.40 48.68
CA ASP A 561 -6.97 -15.83 47.45
C ASP A 561 -6.76 -16.77 46.24
N GLN A 562 -7.42 -16.46 45.12
CA GLN A 562 -7.47 -17.31 43.94
C GLN A 562 -6.06 -17.63 43.41
N LEU A 563 -5.78 -18.92 43.23
CA LEU A 563 -4.55 -19.38 42.61
C LEU A 563 -4.67 -19.25 41.09
N LEU A 564 -3.76 -18.49 40.48
CA LEU A 564 -3.49 -18.50 39.06
C LEU A 564 -2.33 -19.47 38.79
N PRO A 565 -2.57 -20.61 38.12
CA PRO A 565 -1.49 -21.54 37.78
C PRO A 565 -0.42 -20.89 36.90
N ALA A 566 0.82 -21.35 37.06
CA ALA A 566 1.96 -20.89 36.28
C ALA A 566 1.67 -20.94 34.77
N ARG A 567 2.06 -19.88 34.07
CA ARG A 567 1.95 -19.73 32.62
C ARG A 567 0.53 -19.87 32.06
N THR A 568 -0.49 -19.66 32.89
CA THR A 568 -1.88 -19.63 32.45
C THR A 568 -2.40 -18.19 32.36
N ARG A 569 -3.21 -17.92 31.34
CA ARG A 569 -3.86 -16.62 31.13
C ARG A 569 -5.19 -16.59 31.88
N MET A 570 -5.44 -15.50 32.59
CA MET A 570 -6.72 -15.19 33.21
C MET A 570 -7.22 -13.83 32.72
N ASP A 571 -8.41 -13.80 32.11
CA ASP A 571 -9.06 -12.55 31.69
C ASP A 571 -10.06 -12.12 32.79
N VAL A 572 -10.02 -10.83 33.18
CA VAL A 572 -10.95 -10.25 34.18
C VAL A 572 -11.42 -8.87 33.74
N VAL A 573 -12.62 -8.47 34.16
CA VAL A 573 -13.13 -7.11 33.99
C VAL A 573 -12.98 -6.37 35.33
N MET A 574 -12.42 -5.16 35.29
CA MET A 574 -12.26 -4.35 36.50
C MET A 574 -13.61 -3.87 37.02
N GLU A 575 -13.89 -4.12 38.29
CA GLU A 575 -15.13 -3.69 38.95
C GLU A 575 -14.95 -2.30 39.60
N ASN A 576 -16.07 -1.66 39.93
CA ASN A 576 -16.07 -0.42 40.71
C ASN A 576 -15.33 -0.63 42.05
N GLY A 577 -14.33 0.21 42.32
CA GLY A 577 -13.49 0.11 43.52
C GLY A 577 -12.41 -0.98 43.46
N LYS A 578 -12.26 -1.70 42.34
CA LYS A 578 -11.22 -2.72 42.13
C LYS A 578 -10.35 -2.38 40.91
N SER A 579 -9.55 -1.32 41.02
CA SER A 579 -8.69 -0.84 39.92
C SER A 579 -7.29 -1.47 39.89
N LEU A 580 -6.86 -2.15 40.96
CA LEU A 580 -5.52 -2.72 41.10
C LEU A 580 -5.57 -4.23 41.30
N VAL A 581 -4.46 -4.88 40.92
CA VAL A 581 -4.24 -6.32 41.13
C VAL A 581 -3.03 -6.51 42.05
N ALA A 582 -3.20 -7.31 43.09
CA ALA A 582 -2.14 -7.81 43.95
C ALA A 582 -1.81 -9.28 43.68
N PHE A 583 -0.56 -9.62 43.94
CA PHE A 583 0.07 -10.90 43.66
C PHE A 583 0.87 -11.37 44.87
N LEU A 584 0.91 -12.68 45.10
CA LEU A 584 1.77 -13.37 46.06
C LEU A 584 2.18 -14.72 45.47
N ALA A 585 3.48 -14.99 45.29
CA ALA A 585 3.92 -16.26 44.75
C ALA A 585 3.53 -17.41 45.71
N ALA A 586 3.01 -18.51 45.15
CA ALA A 586 2.63 -19.69 45.94
C ALA A 586 3.84 -20.52 46.38
N GLN A 587 5.00 -20.26 45.77
CA GLN A 587 6.25 -20.99 45.96
C GLN A 587 7.45 -20.04 46.10
N PRO A 588 8.56 -20.48 46.70
CA PRO A 588 9.78 -19.67 46.81
C PRO A 588 10.25 -19.16 45.45
N VAL A 589 10.58 -17.87 45.39
CA VAL A 589 11.00 -17.21 44.15
C VAL A 589 12.48 -17.49 43.85
N SER A 590 12.77 -17.90 42.61
CA SER A 590 14.14 -18.12 42.12
C SER A 590 14.76 -16.83 41.57
N THR A 591 16.06 -16.87 41.22
CA THR A 591 16.74 -15.78 40.50
C THR A 591 16.99 -16.18 39.04
N PRO A 592 16.59 -15.39 38.02
CA PRO A 592 15.90 -14.10 38.12
C PRO A 592 14.47 -14.23 38.68
N GLU A 593 14.02 -13.18 39.35
CA GLU A 593 12.71 -13.16 40.03
C GLU A 593 11.56 -13.32 39.02
N PRO A 594 10.59 -14.20 39.29
CA PRO A 594 9.45 -14.38 38.40
C PRO A 594 8.55 -13.15 38.41
N ARG A 595 7.83 -12.92 37.32
CA ARG A 595 6.94 -11.78 37.12
C ARG A 595 5.51 -12.20 36.82
N CYS A 596 4.59 -11.27 37.11
CA CYS A 596 3.26 -11.26 36.51
C CYS A 596 3.12 -10.05 35.60
N SER A 597 2.49 -10.25 34.44
CA SER A 597 2.11 -9.19 33.52
C SER A 597 0.60 -8.95 33.62
N VAL A 598 0.19 -7.68 33.65
CA VAL A 598 -1.21 -7.27 33.49
C VAL A 598 -1.33 -6.27 32.38
N ALA A 599 -2.19 -6.54 31.42
CA ALA A 599 -2.36 -5.73 30.22
C ALA A 599 -3.84 -5.50 29.92
N ARG A 600 -4.18 -4.27 29.51
CA ARG A 600 -5.53 -3.93 29.05
C ARG A 600 -5.77 -4.50 27.66
N ASN A 601 -6.94 -5.11 27.43
CA ASN A 601 -7.35 -5.46 26.07
C ASN A 601 -7.62 -4.17 25.28
N THR A 602 -6.91 -3.99 24.16
CA THR A 602 -7.09 -2.85 23.26
C THR A 602 -8.33 -2.98 22.38
N HIS A 603 -8.93 -4.18 22.33
CA HIS A 603 -10.03 -4.53 21.43
C HIS A 603 -9.69 -4.18 19.96
N THR A 604 -8.42 -4.33 19.59
CA THR A 604 -7.93 -4.06 18.24
C THR A 604 -8.53 -5.06 17.28
N ARG A 605 -9.12 -4.58 16.20
CA ARG A 605 -9.93 -5.41 15.30
C ARG A 605 -9.52 -5.26 13.84
N VAL A 606 -9.76 -6.32 13.07
CA VAL A 606 -9.56 -6.41 11.62
C VAL A 606 -10.76 -7.13 10.99
N LEU A 607 -11.03 -6.90 9.71
CA LEU A 607 -12.08 -7.63 9.00
C LEU A 607 -11.58 -9.01 8.55
N LEU A 608 -12.51 -9.94 8.47
CA LEU A 608 -12.31 -11.28 7.95
C LEU A 608 -13.50 -11.62 7.05
N MET A 609 -13.23 -12.29 5.92
CA MET A 609 -14.25 -12.89 5.07
C MET A 609 -13.92 -14.37 4.89
N THR A 610 -14.81 -15.26 5.33
CA THR A 610 -14.57 -16.71 5.30
C THR A 610 -15.46 -17.45 4.31
N LYS A 611 -16.39 -16.76 3.65
CA LYS A 611 -17.48 -17.37 2.87
C LYS A 611 -16.98 -18.29 1.76
N ASP A 612 -15.90 -17.90 1.08
CA ASP A 612 -15.33 -18.70 -0.02
C ASP A 612 -14.39 -19.80 0.48
N ALA A 613 -13.66 -19.55 1.58
CA ALA A 613 -12.69 -20.48 2.14
C ALA A 613 -13.33 -21.61 2.97
N VAL A 614 -14.36 -21.28 3.75
CA VAL A 614 -15.06 -22.18 4.66
C VAL A 614 -16.57 -21.91 4.63
N PRO A 615 -17.27 -22.24 3.53
CA PRO A 615 -18.68 -21.92 3.34
C PRO A 615 -19.61 -22.55 4.40
N ASP A 616 -19.20 -23.68 4.98
CA ASP A 616 -19.98 -24.40 6.01
C ASP A 616 -19.85 -23.80 7.42
N LEU A 617 -18.96 -22.81 7.61
CA LEU A 617 -18.76 -22.18 8.91
C LEU A 617 -19.82 -21.10 9.15
N ASN A 618 -20.78 -21.38 10.02
CA ASN A 618 -21.74 -20.37 10.46
C ASN A 618 -21.19 -19.57 11.65
N VAL A 619 -20.77 -18.33 11.39
CA VAL A 619 -20.27 -17.42 12.43
C VAL A 619 -21.37 -16.62 13.14
N ASP A 620 -22.50 -16.35 12.47
CA ASP A 620 -23.70 -15.74 13.07
C ASP A 620 -24.56 -16.85 13.68
N CYS A 621 -24.15 -17.31 14.86
CA CYS A 621 -24.77 -18.43 15.56
C CYS A 621 -25.36 -18.00 16.90
N ASP A 622 -26.26 -18.84 17.44
CA ASP A 622 -26.89 -18.62 18.74
C ASP A 622 -26.60 -19.81 19.67
N GLU A 623 -26.02 -19.54 20.84
CA GLU A 623 -25.78 -20.54 21.88
C GLU A 623 -27.07 -21.08 22.50
N ALA A 624 -28.19 -20.36 22.32
CA ALA A 624 -29.53 -20.77 22.72
C ALA A 624 -30.35 -21.39 21.57
N ALA A 625 -29.70 -21.71 20.44
CA ALA A 625 -30.38 -22.36 19.31
C ALA A 625 -31.14 -23.62 19.73
N VAL A 626 -32.31 -23.84 19.12
CA VAL A 626 -33.17 -25.00 19.39
C VAL A 626 -32.45 -26.31 19.04
N ASP A 627 -31.60 -26.30 18.01
CA ASP A 627 -30.72 -27.41 17.68
C ASP A 627 -29.53 -27.48 18.67
N PRO A 628 -29.43 -28.54 19.50
CA PRO A 628 -28.35 -28.69 20.47
C PRO A 628 -26.96 -28.75 19.83
N GLU A 629 -26.85 -29.25 18.60
CA GLU A 629 -25.57 -29.29 17.90
C GLU A 629 -25.14 -27.88 17.49
N ALA A 630 -26.03 -27.11 16.86
CA ALA A 630 -25.77 -25.72 16.50
C ALA A 630 -25.40 -24.87 17.74
N ALA A 631 -26.16 -24.99 18.83
CA ALA A 631 -25.87 -24.32 20.10
C ALA A 631 -24.49 -24.72 20.68
N ARG A 632 -24.11 -25.99 20.55
CA ARG A 632 -22.80 -26.48 20.98
C ARG A 632 -21.66 -25.97 20.09
N GLN A 633 -21.81 -26.01 18.77
CA GLN A 633 -20.84 -25.45 17.82
C GLN A 633 -20.64 -23.95 18.05
N CYS A 634 -21.72 -23.22 18.38
CA CYS A 634 -21.63 -21.80 18.68
C CYS A 634 -20.81 -21.52 19.95
N ARG A 635 -21.02 -22.30 21.01
CA ARG A 635 -20.19 -22.22 22.23
C ARG A 635 -18.72 -22.51 21.96
N TYR A 636 -18.42 -23.49 21.09
CA TYR A 636 -17.06 -23.79 20.65
C TYR A 636 -16.45 -22.63 19.87
N LEU A 637 -17.21 -22.02 18.95
CA LEU A 637 -16.78 -20.87 18.17
C LEU A 637 -16.43 -19.66 19.06
N HIS A 638 -17.33 -19.30 19.98
CA HIS A 638 -17.14 -18.12 20.85
C HIS A 638 -16.06 -18.32 21.92
N GLY A 639 -15.84 -19.56 22.36
CA GLY A 639 -14.84 -19.91 23.38
C GLY A 639 -13.44 -20.19 22.82
N ALA A 640 -13.32 -20.44 21.51
CA ALA A 640 -12.03 -20.71 20.86
C ALA A 640 -11.30 -19.43 20.45
N SER A 641 -10.02 -19.60 20.12
CA SER A 641 -9.23 -18.61 19.38
C SER A 641 -8.65 -19.27 18.13
N PHE A 642 -8.40 -18.50 17.09
CA PHE A 642 -8.06 -19.01 15.77
C PHE A 642 -6.75 -18.41 15.28
N ASP A 643 -5.96 -19.22 14.60
CA ASP A 643 -4.97 -18.72 13.67
C ASP A 643 -5.57 -18.75 12.27
N VAL A 644 -5.46 -17.64 11.54
CA VAL A 644 -6.03 -17.47 10.21
C VAL A 644 -4.95 -16.93 9.28
N VAL A 645 -4.66 -17.63 8.21
CA VAL A 645 -3.80 -17.16 7.12
C VAL A 645 -4.66 -16.65 5.97
N GLY A 646 -4.22 -15.61 5.27
CA GLY A 646 -4.93 -15.13 4.10
C GLY A 646 -4.29 -13.90 3.49
N HIS A 647 -4.86 -13.43 2.39
CA HIS A 647 -4.40 -12.23 1.70
C HIS A 647 -4.96 -10.97 2.36
N LEU A 648 -4.11 -9.99 2.62
CA LEU A 648 -4.51 -8.70 3.18
C LEU A 648 -5.06 -7.79 2.06
N ARG A 649 -6.18 -7.12 2.30
CA ARG A 649 -6.78 -6.18 1.37
C ARG A 649 -7.31 -4.94 2.08
N GLN A 650 -7.09 -3.76 1.51
CA GLN A 650 -7.71 -2.53 2.00
C GLN A 650 -9.15 -2.38 1.45
N VAL A 651 -10.09 -1.99 2.29
CA VAL A 651 -11.47 -1.65 1.91
C VAL A 651 -11.87 -0.34 2.56
N GLN A 652 -11.78 0.75 1.79
CA GLN A 652 -11.95 2.11 2.32
C GLN A 652 -13.31 2.37 2.97
N ALA A 653 -14.36 1.76 2.40
CA ALA A 653 -15.73 1.94 2.85
C ALA A 653 -16.04 1.22 4.17
N ALA A 654 -15.22 0.24 4.56
CA ALA A 654 -15.48 -0.59 5.74
C ALA A 654 -14.77 -0.03 7.00
N ARG A 655 -15.21 -0.49 8.18
CA ARG A 655 -14.57 -0.22 9.47
C ARG A 655 -14.51 -1.52 10.27
N PRO A 656 -13.31 -2.02 10.67
CA PRO A 656 -11.96 -1.59 10.28
C PRO A 656 -11.71 -1.59 8.77
N ARG A 657 -10.65 -0.93 8.29
CA ARG A 657 -10.41 -0.74 6.84
C ARG A 657 -9.59 -1.85 6.18
N TRP A 658 -9.04 -2.77 6.96
CA TRP A 658 -8.21 -3.86 6.47
C TRP A 658 -8.93 -5.19 6.67
N MET A 659 -8.85 -6.05 5.66
CA MET A 659 -9.50 -7.33 5.62
C MET A 659 -8.51 -8.43 5.27
N VAL A 660 -8.70 -9.61 5.89
CA VAL A 660 -7.97 -10.82 5.53
C VAL A 660 -8.91 -11.77 4.78
N LEU A 661 -8.42 -12.32 3.67
CA LEU A 661 -9.10 -13.24 2.77
C LEU A 661 -8.37 -14.59 2.78
N PRO A 662 -8.81 -15.57 3.59
CA PRO A 662 -8.24 -16.92 3.58
C PRO A 662 -8.50 -17.61 2.25
N ARG A 663 -7.60 -18.51 1.84
CA ARG A 663 -7.68 -19.19 0.54
C ARG A 663 -8.60 -20.42 0.61
N ASP A 664 -8.47 -21.17 1.70
CA ASP A 664 -9.22 -22.39 1.94
C ASP A 664 -9.33 -22.70 3.44
N GLN A 665 -9.87 -23.86 3.77
CA GLN A 665 -10.05 -24.32 5.15
C GLN A 665 -8.74 -24.62 5.88
N ASP A 666 -7.66 -25.00 5.17
CA ASP A 666 -6.38 -25.32 5.79
C ASP A 666 -5.62 -24.05 6.23
N ASP A 667 -6.06 -22.86 5.78
CA ASP A 667 -5.61 -21.57 6.31
C ASP A 667 -6.18 -21.26 7.71
N PHE A 668 -7.05 -22.11 8.25
CA PHE A 668 -7.58 -21.99 9.61
C PHE A 668 -7.06 -23.08 10.51
N CYS A 669 -6.71 -22.71 11.73
CA CYS A 669 -6.67 -23.67 12.82
C CYS A 669 -7.20 -23.06 14.10
N CYS A 670 -7.66 -23.92 15.01
CA CYS A 670 -8.32 -23.52 16.23
C CYS A 670 -7.54 -23.95 17.48
N TYR A 671 -7.55 -23.07 18.48
CA TYR A 671 -7.20 -23.39 19.86
C TYR A 671 -8.49 -23.40 20.68
N PRO A 672 -8.95 -24.58 21.13
CA PRO A 672 -10.20 -24.66 21.87
C PRO A 672 -10.06 -23.99 23.24
N GLY A 673 -11.16 -23.41 23.72
CA GLY A 673 -11.24 -22.92 25.09
C GLY A 673 -11.15 -24.04 26.13
N PRO A 674 -10.92 -23.73 27.41
CA PRO A 674 -10.85 -24.73 28.48
C PRO A 674 -12.11 -25.61 28.52
N GLY A 675 -11.93 -26.93 28.36
CA GLY A 675 -13.04 -27.90 28.35
C GLY A 675 -13.92 -27.87 27.09
N LEU A 676 -13.48 -27.20 26.02
CA LEU A 676 -14.19 -27.11 24.73
C LEU A 676 -13.45 -27.87 23.62
N GLU A 677 -14.10 -28.00 22.47
CA GLU A 677 -13.53 -28.54 21.23
C GLU A 677 -13.47 -27.44 20.15
N CYS A 678 -12.85 -27.73 19.02
CA CYS A 678 -12.85 -26.83 17.88
C CYS A 678 -14.16 -26.93 17.08
N PRO A 679 -14.72 -25.79 16.61
CA PRO A 679 -15.94 -25.81 15.82
C PRO A 679 -15.68 -26.46 14.45
N LYS A 680 -16.63 -27.25 13.96
CA LYS A 680 -16.54 -27.84 12.62
C LYS A 680 -16.71 -26.76 11.55
N PRO A 681 -15.98 -26.83 10.42
CA PRO A 681 -15.05 -27.91 10.05
C PRO A 681 -13.59 -27.62 10.46
N ILE A 682 -13.32 -26.59 11.26
CA ILE A 682 -11.96 -26.13 11.59
C ILE A 682 -11.25 -27.15 12.48
N LYS A 683 -10.01 -27.50 12.08
CA LYS A 683 -9.17 -28.44 12.82
C LYS A 683 -8.41 -27.73 13.96
N PRO A 684 -8.03 -28.45 15.04
CA PRO A 684 -7.11 -27.90 16.03
C PRO A 684 -5.76 -27.51 15.40
N CYS A 685 -5.14 -26.45 15.90
CA CYS A 685 -3.76 -26.11 15.53
C CYS A 685 -2.80 -27.21 15.99
N GLN A 686 -1.87 -27.59 15.10
CA GLN A 686 -0.81 -28.56 15.38
C GLN A 686 0.40 -27.93 16.07
#